data_AF-B2ACY9-F1
#
_entry.id   AF-B2ACY9-F1
#
_cell.length_a   1.000
_cell.length_b   1.000
_cell.length_c   1.000
_cell.angle_alpha   90.00
_cell.angle_beta   90.00
_cell.angle_gamma   90.00
#
_symmetry.space_group_name_H-M   'P 1'
#
loop_
_entity.id
_entity.type
_entity.pdbx_description
1 polymer ?
#
loop_
_entity_poly.entity_id
_entity_poly.type
_entity_poly.pdbx_seq_one_letter_code
_entity_poly.pdbx_strand_id
1 'polypeptide(L)'
;MDISNLTPSSQEAKFLHIPYEEPRGSNGKGLTISQVANFMKCHYQFHGALEWDVRKRTLTSEKKEIVAAIGKRSSHEFSTSHKQMKRYLGDQIRHQSIDPILPGVLSSWSLPYAAYAKTFGKTPDQPSPFRPVGATPDYMDIQPCDATTPGGHTFSPSPTTQLVHKKVAWDRSSLLFQGRHKELLESCGRDDRTTLVNYLHDFHVHAFVTAKYWGMGPRQWTPRMISATAATSASSHHDEAEIPEAPPLLCQWPILGNEPSNRGVLDIDEDNGDDFFDVNTPKSWKLWKRSSESSMVATIKESLIQSTFSRTSPPQVPILTEFISRSVAQDPHAIQLEAFKMAILSGNQSLLVELCRQNDGHLPARINEINPLHLAATFLHGGKCFELMLELLIRLQPRDISTGTQDNFQHTVLDTLLITILRSHTSVWPDEVSLAFNPPNRFPGEEKDICGRWDCDSPVLRSLFRRGYARVQDDWKHPFCHTSVTAVCHSIITVTTAPGFTDINTLSGLFVRRCACCGLELKLSPLQAVVVLAFYLAHRGMGGETLFGPLAMVSCLLSSGADSSLETVVSIRDILGTTKPGRCYHELLDAYGLMVQVPQSLVAKWPPECRTGWLCIRRILQIRYMNTSRLSSQRTSPPDIDEEPRSASGHHSGPGLGDDMMQSGLCSSAIVSPQELIWGAIQLELLTYRRANKETLGYLGNSRWEHSSLGWILDRQTFL
;
A
#
# COMPACT_ATOMS: atom_id res chain seq x y z
N MET A 1 -35.27 23.57 29.38
CA MET A 1 -34.63 24.71 28.68
C MET A 1 -33.28 24.20 28.20
N ASP A 2 -33.23 23.33 27.20
CA ASP A 2 -33.66 23.40 25.80
C ASP A 2 -32.66 24.20 24.92
N ILE A 3 -32.08 23.45 23.99
CA ILE A 3 -30.75 23.61 23.38
C ILE A 3 -30.90 24.22 21.99
N SER A 4 -31.51 25.41 21.91
CA SER A 4 -31.93 25.99 20.64
C SER A 4 -31.22 27.27 20.20
N ASN A 5 -30.09 27.69 20.79
CA ASN A 5 -29.61 29.06 20.55
C ASN A 5 -28.10 29.29 20.35
N LEU A 6 -27.34 28.38 19.73
CA LEU A 6 -25.98 28.75 19.25
C LEU A 6 -25.56 28.03 17.96
N THR A 7 -26.10 28.45 16.81
CA THR A 7 -25.32 28.57 15.56
C THR A 7 -25.77 29.79 14.75
N PRO A 8 -24.85 30.59 14.20
CA PRO A 8 -25.14 31.83 13.50
C PRO A 8 -25.48 31.61 12.01
N SER A 9 -26.30 32.55 11.53
CA SER A 9 -26.78 32.83 10.17
C SER A 9 -25.94 32.35 8.98
N SER A 10 -26.58 31.59 8.08
CA SER A 10 -26.37 31.72 6.64
C SER A 10 -27.66 32.27 6.00
N GLN A 11 -27.51 33.39 5.30
CA GLN A 11 -28.54 33.98 4.47
C GLN A 11 -28.84 33.08 3.26
N GLU A 12 -30.14 32.93 3.01
CA GLU A 12 -30.79 32.97 1.70
C GLU A 12 -30.54 31.82 0.70
N ALA A 13 -31.39 30.80 0.80
CA ALA A 13 -32.00 30.17 -0.36
C ALA A 13 -33.51 30.06 -0.12
N LYS A 14 -34.25 31.13 -0.48
CA LYS A 14 -35.72 31.12 -0.54
C LYS A 14 -36.16 30.27 -1.73
N PHE A 15 -36.40 28.98 -1.51
CA PHE A 15 -37.31 28.25 -2.38
C PHE A 15 -38.74 28.70 -2.05
N LEU A 16 -39.28 29.55 -2.91
CA LEU A 16 -40.68 29.98 -2.89
C LEU A 16 -41.57 28.76 -3.04
N HIS A 17 -42.27 28.40 -1.96
CA HIS A 17 -43.54 27.70 -2.03
C HIS A 17 -44.50 28.57 -2.85
N ILE A 18 -44.83 28.16 -4.07
CA ILE A 18 -45.94 28.74 -4.85
C ILE A 18 -47.03 27.67 -4.90
N PRO A 19 -48.28 27.98 -4.47
CA PRO A 19 -49.39 27.03 -4.56
C PRO A 19 -49.79 26.83 -6.02
N TYR A 20 -49.98 25.58 -6.42
CA TYR A 20 -50.38 25.20 -7.77
C TYR A 20 -51.90 25.39 -7.91
N GLU A 21 -52.34 26.55 -8.37
CA GLU A 21 -53.71 26.73 -8.89
C GLU A 21 -53.68 26.62 -10.42
N GLU A 22 -54.40 25.62 -10.96
CA GLU A 22 -54.58 25.47 -12.40
C GLU A 22 -55.34 26.68 -12.97
N PRO A 23 -54.79 27.42 -13.95
CA PRO A 23 -55.51 28.54 -14.54
C PRO A 23 -56.60 28.00 -15.48
N ARG A 24 -57.86 28.02 -15.02
CA ARG A 24 -59.04 27.72 -15.84
C ARG A 24 -59.49 28.99 -16.58
N GLY A 25 -59.73 28.86 -17.88
CA GLY A 25 -60.37 29.93 -18.65
C GLY A 25 -61.80 30.20 -18.14
N SER A 26 -62.31 31.41 -18.34
CA SER A 26 -63.61 31.90 -17.83
C SER A 26 -64.84 31.06 -18.21
N ASN A 27 -64.71 30.06 -19.08
CA ASN A 27 -65.78 29.16 -19.52
C ASN A 27 -65.50 27.67 -19.24
N GLY A 28 -64.57 27.32 -18.35
CA GLY A 28 -64.30 25.93 -17.95
C GLY A 28 -63.66 25.03 -19.02
N LYS A 29 -63.23 25.59 -20.16
CA LYS A 29 -62.42 24.91 -21.17
C LYS A 29 -60.94 25.30 -21.04
N GLY A 30 -60.05 24.37 -21.39
CA GLY A 30 -58.59 24.58 -21.35
C GLY A 30 -58.15 25.82 -22.15
N LEU A 31 -57.10 26.48 -21.67
CA LEU A 31 -56.55 27.69 -22.29
C LEU A 31 -56.09 27.43 -23.72
N THR A 32 -56.41 28.34 -24.64
CA THR A 32 -55.83 28.32 -25.99
C THR A 32 -54.35 28.68 -25.94
N ILE A 33 -53.55 28.21 -26.91
CA ILE A 33 -52.09 28.47 -26.98
C ILE A 33 -51.77 29.98 -26.88
N SER A 34 -52.60 30.83 -27.46
CA SER A 34 -52.48 32.29 -27.36
C SER A 34 -52.71 32.83 -25.95
N GLN A 35 -53.61 32.22 -25.17
CA GLN A 35 -53.86 32.61 -23.78
C GLN A 35 -52.77 32.07 -22.85
N VAL A 36 -52.25 30.86 -23.10
CA VAL A 36 -51.08 30.31 -22.39
C VAL A 36 -49.84 31.16 -22.63
N ALA A 37 -49.60 31.57 -23.88
CA ALA A 37 -48.47 32.43 -24.22
C ALA A 37 -48.58 33.81 -23.55
N ASN A 38 -49.78 34.40 -23.48
CA ASN A 38 -50.00 35.66 -22.73
C ASN A 38 -49.83 35.48 -21.22
N PHE A 39 -50.32 34.39 -20.64
CA PHE A 39 -50.14 34.08 -19.22
C PHE A 39 -48.65 33.90 -18.88
N MET A 40 -47.91 33.13 -19.68
CA MET A 40 -46.46 32.93 -19.55
C MET A 40 -45.69 34.25 -19.68
N LYS A 41 -46.11 35.13 -20.59
CA LYS A 41 -45.52 36.46 -20.75
C LYS A 41 -45.79 37.36 -19.54
N CYS A 42 -47.01 37.36 -19.01
CA CYS A 42 -47.41 38.25 -17.91
C CYS A 42 -46.97 37.79 -16.51
N HIS A 43 -46.74 36.49 -16.29
CA HIS A 43 -46.36 35.97 -14.96
C HIS A 43 -44.93 35.44 -14.86
N TYR A 44 -44.30 35.11 -15.99
CA TYR A 44 -42.96 34.52 -16.01
C TYR A 44 -41.98 35.27 -16.92
N GLN A 45 -42.35 36.46 -17.44
CA GLN A 45 -41.51 37.32 -18.28
C GLN A 45 -40.90 36.60 -19.49
N PHE A 46 -41.59 35.60 -20.03
CA PHE A 46 -41.11 34.81 -21.16
C PHE A 46 -41.39 35.53 -22.50
N HIS A 47 -40.35 35.99 -23.20
CA HIS A 47 -40.42 36.79 -24.44
C HIS A 47 -40.05 35.99 -25.71
N GLY A 48 -40.66 34.83 -25.94
CA GLY A 48 -40.32 34.02 -27.13
C GLY A 48 -41.55 33.39 -27.77
N ALA A 49 -42.25 34.11 -28.65
CA ALA A 49 -43.24 33.51 -29.55
C ALA A 49 -43.69 34.36 -30.77
N LEU A 50 -43.40 35.67 -30.82
CA LEU A 50 -43.95 36.56 -31.87
C LEU A 50 -43.02 36.80 -33.07
N GLU A 51 -41.80 36.27 -33.07
CA GLU A 51 -40.80 36.52 -34.12
C GLU A 51 -40.70 35.43 -35.19
N TRP A 52 -41.59 34.43 -35.14
CA TRP A 52 -41.59 33.33 -36.10
C TRP A 52 -42.88 33.44 -36.90
N ASP A 53 -42.77 33.90 -38.16
CA ASP A 53 -43.87 34.03 -39.13
C ASP A 53 -44.38 32.64 -39.56
N VAL A 54 -44.95 31.90 -38.61
CA VAL A 54 -45.46 30.54 -38.82
C VAL A 54 -46.85 30.64 -39.42
N ARG A 55 -46.93 30.54 -40.75
CA ARG A 55 -48.19 30.40 -41.47
C ARG A 55 -48.86 29.07 -41.09
N LYS A 56 -50.17 29.12 -40.79
CA LYS A 56 -50.99 27.95 -40.38
C LYS A 56 -51.14 26.86 -41.45
N ARG A 57 -50.74 27.08 -42.70
CA ARG A 57 -50.84 26.10 -43.80
C ARG A 57 -49.64 26.20 -44.74
N THR A 58 -48.85 25.14 -44.79
CA THR A 58 -47.74 24.95 -45.74
C THR A 58 -48.31 24.63 -47.12
N LEU A 59 -47.82 25.29 -48.18
CA LEU A 59 -48.24 24.99 -49.55
C LEU A 59 -47.70 23.62 -49.98
N THR A 60 -48.42 22.92 -50.86
CA THR A 60 -48.07 21.57 -51.31
C THR A 60 -46.71 21.52 -52.03
N SER A 61 -46.26 22.64 -52.61
CA SER A 61 -44.93 22.82 -53.21
C SER A 61 -43.84 22.89 -52.15
N GLU A 62 -44.00 23.72 -51.12
CA GLU A 62 -43.07 23.80 -49.97
C GLU A 62 -43.01 22.47 -49.22
N LYS A 63 -44.14 21.76 -49.09
CA LYS A 63 -44.18 20.42 -48.49
C LYS A 63 -43.38 19.40 -49.32
N LYS A 64 -43.35 19.53 -50.66
CA LYS A 64 -42.53 18.68 -51.54
C LYS A 64 -41.05 19.04 -51.48
N GLU A 65 -40.70 20.32 -51.37
CA GLU A 65 -39.32 20.77 -51.18
C GLU A 65 -38.77 20.40 -49.81
N ILE A 66 -39.58 20.49 -48.75
CA ILE A 66 -39.24 20.02 -47.40
C ILE A 66 -39.06 18.49 -47.39
N VAL A 67 -39.90 17.73 -48.10
CA VAL A 67 -39.74 16.26 -48.26
C VAL A 67 -38.51 15.90 -49.11
N ALA A 68 -38.13 16.75 -50.07
CA ALA A 68 -36.92 16.59 -50.86
C ALA A 68 -35.65 16.96 -50.06
N ALA A 69 -35.71 18.00 -49.23
CA ALA A 69 -34.60 18.47 -48.40
C ALA A 69 -34.38 17.60 -47.14
N ILE A 70 -35.44 17.04 -46.55
CA ILE A 70 -35.36 16.16 -45.36
C ILE A 70 -35.13 14.69 -45.76
N GLY A 71 -35.28 14.35 -47.04
CA GLY A 71 -35.23 12.99 -47.54
C GLY A 71 -36.47 12.19 -47.09
N LYS A 72 -36.97 11.30 -47.96
CA LYS A 72 -38.10 10.43 -47.66
C LYS A 72 -37.83 9.63 -46.38
N ARG A 73 -38.54 9.94 -45.28
CA ARG A 73 -38.68 9.01 -44.16
C ARG A 73 -39.46 7.81 -44.68
N SER A 74 -38.72 6.74 -44.97
CA SER A 74 -39.24 5.40 -45.19
C SER A 74 -40.05 4.99 -43.95
N SER A 75 -41.37 5.02 -44.08
CA SER A 75 -42.30 4.35 -43.18
C SER A 75 -42.19 2.84 -43.40
N HIS A 76 -41.07 2.27 -42.92
CA HIS A 76 -40.90 0.86 -42.66
C HIS A 76 -39.91 0.75 -41.48
N GLU A 77 -40.47 0.45 -40.31
CA GLU A 77 -39.81 -0.10 -39.13
C GLU A 77 -38.80 0.77 -38.36
N PHE A 78 -38.90 0.68 -37.03
CA PHE A 78 -37.96 1.13 -36.00
C PHE A 78 -36.53 0.51 -36.11
N SER A 79 -36.05 0.17 -37.30
CA SER A 79 -34.88 -0.69 -37.54
C SER A 79 -33.54 0.06 -37.68
N THR A 80 -33.54 1.39 -37.84
CA THR A 80 -32.31 2.16 -38.16
C THR A 80 -31.44 2.51 -36.95
N SER A 81 -32.02 2.80 -35.78
CA SER A 81 -31.27 3.10 -34.54
C SER A 81 -30.49 1.89 -34.03
N HIS A 82 -31.12 0.72 -33.97
CA HIS A 82 -30.48 -0.51 -33.49
C HIS A 82 -29.35 -0.99 -34.40
N LYS A 83 -29.51 -0.87 -35.73
CA LYS A 83 -28.47 -1.25 -36.69
C LYS A 83 -27.27 -0.29 -36.66
N GLN A 84 -27.51 1.02 -36.52
CA GLN A 84 -26.44 2.01 -36.38
C GLN A 84 -25.68 1.82 -35.06
N MET A 85 -26.38 1.64 -33.94
CA MET A 85 -25.76 1.32 -32.65
C MET A 85 -24.96 0.01 -32.70
N LYS A 86 -25.53 -1.05 -33.29
CA LYS A 86 -24.84 -2.33 -33.49
C LYS A 86 -23.57 -2.18 -34.33
N ARG A 87 -23.63 -1.39 -35.42
CA ARG A 87 -22.46 -1.09 -36.26
C ARG A 87 -21.43 -0.30 -35.48
N TYR A 88 -21.83 0.77 -34.79
CA TYR A 88 -20.92 1.61 -33.99
C TYR A 88 -20.22 0.83 -32.88
N LEU A 89 -20.97 0.08 -32.07
CA LEU A 89 -20.39 -0.77 -31.01
C LEU A 89 -19.51 -1.87 -31.59
N GLY A 90 -19.95 -2.51 -32.68
CA GLY A 90 -19.14 -3.50 -33.40
C GLY A 90 -17.86 -2.91 -33.98
N ASP A 91 -17.87 -1.67 -34.44
CA ASP A 91 -16.71 -0.98 -34.98
C ASP A 91 -15.70 -0.60 -33.89
N GLN A 92 -16.20 -0.02 -32.79
CA GLN A 92 -15.41 0.28 -31.60
C GLN A 92 -14.69 -0.97 -31.09
N ILE A 93 -15.41 -2.09 -30.91
CA ILE A 93 -14.83 -3.34 -30.43
C ILE A 93 -13.80 -3.92 -31.42
N ARG A 94 -13.95 -3.72 -32.73
CA ARG A 94 -13.04 -4.27 -33.75
C ARG A 94 -11.76 -3.46 -33.92
N HIS A 95 -11.81 -2.15 -33.74
CA HIS A 95 -10.68 -1.25 -33.99
C HIS A 95 -9.90 -0.85 -32.74
N GLN A 96 -10.30 -1.33 -31.55
CA GLN A 96 -9.62 -1.00 -30.30
C GLN A 96 -8.45 -1.93 -29.98
N SER A 97 -7.33 -1.32 -29.60
CA SER A 97 -6.14 -1.99 -29.05
C SER A 97 -6.40 -2.46 -27.62
N ILE A 98 -5.71 -3.53 -27.22
CA ILE A 98 -5.70 -4.00 -25.82
C ILE A 98 -4.60 -3.24 -25.10
N ASP A 99 -4.92 -2.67 -23.94
CA ASP A 99 -3.94 -1.98 -23.11
C ASP A 99 -2.98 -2.99 -22.45
N PRO A 100 -1.68 -2.65 -22.32
CA PRO A 100 -0.76 -3.45 -21.53
C PRO A 100 -1.16 -3.42 -20.05
N ILE A 101 -0.98 -4.54 -19.36
CA ILE A 101 -1.22 -4.62 -17.90
C ILE A 101 -0.13 -3.81 -17.20
N LEU A 102 -0.54 -2.78 -16.45
CA LEU A 102 0.37 -2.05 -15.57
C LEU A 102 0.97 -3.02 -14.51
N PRO A 103 2.29 -3.03 -14.30
CA PRO A 103 2.91 -3.99 -13.39
C PRO A 103 2.36 -3.92 -11.96
N GLY A 104 2.08 -5.08 -11.38
CA GLY A 104 1.59 -5.20 -10.00
C GLY A 104 0.09 -4.96 -9.82
N VAL A 105 -0.65 -4.54 -10.86
CA VAL A 105 -2.09 -4.24 -10.75
C VAL A 105 -2.92 -5.46 -10.37
N LEU A 106 -2.60 -6.64 -10.93
CA LEU A 106 -3.43 -7.83 -10.73
C LEU A 106 -3.36 -8.33 -9.28
N SER A 107 -2.22 -8.14 -8.63
CA SER A 107 -2.02 -8.50 -7.23
C SER A 107 -2.30 -7.38 -6.22
N SER A 108 -2.81 -6.22 -6.64
CA SER A 108 -3.06 -5.08 -5.74
C SER A 108 -4.31 -5.23 -4.85
N TRP A 109 -5.00 -6.37 -4.92
CA TRP A 109 -6.31 -6.60 -4.29
C TRP A 109 -6.17 -7.44 -3.01
N SER A 110 -5.59 -6.86 -1.95
CA SER A 110 -5.29 -7.57 -0.70
C SER A 110 -6.51 -7.83 0.22
N LEU A 111 -7.68 -7.26 -0.10
CA LEU A 111 -8.90 -7.41 0.70
C LEU A 111 -10.07 -8.00 -0.10
N PRO A 112 -10.91 -8.85 0.53
CA PRO A 112 -12.21 -9.22 -0.03
C PRO A 112 -13.15 -8.01 -0.01
N TYR A 113 -14.19 -8.03 -0.85
CA TYR A 113 -15.09 -6.88 -1.03
C TYR A 113 -15.72 -6.39 0.28
N ALA A 114 -16.11 -7.31 1.17
CA ALA A 114 -16.73 -6.98 2.45
C ALA A 114 -15.85 -6.06 3.31
N ALA A 115 -14.53 -6.31 3.33
CA ALA A 115 -13.55 -5.48 4.04
C ALA A 115 -13.16 -4.25 3.21
N TYR A 116 -12.93 -4.45 1.91
CA TYR A 116 -12.53 -3.39 0.99
C TYR A 116 -13.53 -2.23 0.98
N ALA A 117 -14.83 -2.50 0.95
CA ALA A 117 -15.88 -1.48 0.96
C ALA A 117 -15.87 -0.62 2.24
N LYS A 118 -15.36 -1.14 3.36
CA LYS A 118 -15.25 -0.43 4.63
C LYS A 118 -14.03 0.49 4.72
N THR A 119 -13.08 0.37 3.79
CA THR A 119 -11.91 1.26 3.73
C THR A 119 -12.26 2.68 3.23
N PHE A 120 -13.43 2.85 2.60
CA PHE A 120 -13.94 4.13 2.14
C PHE A 120 -14.88 4.70 3.20
N GLY A 121 -14.43 5.73 3.93
CA GLY A 121 -15.14 6.33 5.08
C GLY A 121 -16.52 6.94 4.77
N LYS A 122 -16.96 6.95 3.50
CA LYS A 122 -18.34 7.21 3.07
C LYS A 122 -18.73 6.10 2.10
N THR A 123 -19.93 5.54 2.30
CA THR A 123 -20.48 4.39 1.57
C THR A 123 -20.07 4.39 0.09
N PRO A 124 -19.25 3.43 -0.38
CA PRO A 124 -18.93 3.29 -1.80
C PRO A 124 -20.20 3.04 -2.65
N ASP A 125 -21.31 2.72 -2.00
CA ASP A 125 -22.64 2.48 -2.58
C ASP A 125 -23.44 3.75 -2.90
N GLN A 126 -22.98 4.94 -2.52
CA GLN A 126 -23.64 6.15 -3.02
C GLN A 126 -23.24 6.39 -4.48
N PRO A 127 -24.22 6.52 -5.40
CA PRO A 127 -23.91 6.98 -6.73
C PRO A 127 -23.26 8.36 -6.65
N SER A 128 -22.24 8.58 -7.47
CA SER A 128 -21.61 9.89 -7.65
C SER A 128 -22.68 10.99 -7.76
N PRO A 129 -22.49 12.19 -7.15
CA PRO A 129 -23.41 13.31 -7.29
C PRO A 129 -23.54 13.80 -8.74
N PHE A 130 -22.69 13.31 -9.65
CA PHE A 130 -22.73 13.59 -11.09
C PHE A 130 -23.46 12.51 -11.92
N ARG A 131 -24.03 11.48 -11.29
CA ARG A 131 -24.88 10.50 -11.97
C ARG A 131 -26.34 10.93 -11.80
N PRO A 132 -27.13 11.15 -12.87
CA PRO A 132 -28.56 11.31 -12.75
C PRO A 132 -29.16 9.94 -12.41
N VAL A 133 -29.12 9.57 -11.13
CA VAL A 133 -30.01 8.54 -10.59
C VAL A 133 -31.23 9.30 -10.09
N GLY A 134 -32.12 9.65 -11.02
CA GLY A 134 -33.51 9.80 -10.63
C GLY A 134 -33.95 8.42 -10.16
N ALA A 135 -34.17 8.25 -8.86
CA ALA A 135 -35.04 7.18 -8.41
C ALA A 135 -36.35 7.37 -9.19
N THR A 136 -36.77 6.34 -9.92
CA THR A 136 -38.11 6.31 -10.49
C THR A 136 -39.06 6.66 -9.35
N PRO A 137 -39.83 7.76 -9.42
CA PRO A 137 -40.69 8.14 -8.32
C PRO A 137 -41.60 6.98 -7.93
N ASP A 138 -41.90 6.80 -6.64
CA ASP A 138 -42.72 5.68 -6.13
C ASP A 138 -44.11 5.55 -6.79
N TYR A 139 -44.56 6.55 -7.55
CA TYR A 139 -45.79 6.49 -8.35
C TYR A 139 -45.61 5.84 -9.74
N MET A 140 -44.38 5.58 -10.17
CA MET A 140 -44.02 4.88 -11.40
C MET A 140 -43.54 3.48 -11.03
N ASP A 141 -44.50 2.61 -10.72
CA ASP A 141 -44.29 1.18 -10.59
C ASP A 141 -44.02 0.60 -11.99
N ILE A 142 -42.75 0.49 -12.38
CA ILE A 142 -42.37 -0.31 -13.54
C ILE A 142 -42.38 -1.75 -13.06
N GLN A 143 -43.56 -2.38 -13.07
CA GLN A 143 -43.64 -3.82 -12.95
C GLN A 143 -42.69 -4.44 -13.99
N PRO A 144 -41.77 -5.35 -13.59
CA PRO A 144 -41.16 -6.24 -14.54
C PRO A 144 -42.32 -6.93 -15.27
N CYS A 145 -42.34 -6.88 -16.60
CA CYS A 145 -43.37 -7.59 -17.35
C CYS A 145 -43.21 -9.10 -17.14
N ASP A 146 -43.77 -9.62 -16.06
CA ASP A 146 -44.27 -10.98 -15.96
C ASP A 146 -45.57 -11.04 -16.79
N ALA A 147 -45.41 -10.82 -18.10
CA ALA A 147 -46.43 -11.17 -19.06
C ALA A 147 -46.45 -12.69 -19.11
N THR A 148 -47.38 -13.25 -18.33
CA THR A 148 -47.82 -14.64 -18.33
C THR A 148 -48.11 -15.08 -19.77
N THR A 149 -47.07 -15.61 -20.41
CA THR A 149 -47.17 -16.35 -21.66
C THR A 149 -46.86 -17.80 -21.29
N PRO A 150 -47.76 -18.76 -21.56
CA PRO A 150 -47.50 -20.15 -21.22
C PRO A 150 -46.44 -20.71 -22.17
N GLY A 151 -45.20 -20.78 -21.69
CA GLY A 151 -44.07 -21.33 -22.44
C GLY A 151 -42.74 -20.81 -21.90
N GLY A 152 -42.17 -21.52 -20.92
CA GLY A 152 -40.90 -21.18 -20.30
C GLY A 152 -39.75 -21.20 -21.30
N HIS A 153 -39.22 -20.02 -21.62
CA HIS A 153 -37.87 -19.87 -22.15
C HIS A 153 -37.22 -18.70 -21.42
N THR A 154 -36.06 -18.98 -20.83
CA THR A 154 -35.15 -17.98 -20.27
C THR A 154 -34.94 -16.87 -21.29
N PHE A 155 -35.24 -15.62 -20.91
CA PHE A 155 -35.07 -14.45 -21.79
C PHE A 155 -33.58 -14.28 -22.13
N SER A 156 -33.18 -14.75 -23.32
CA SER A 156 -31.83 -14.52 -23.83
C SER A 156 -31.68 -13.05 -24.24
N PRO A 157 -30.63 -12.34 -23.78
CA PRO A 157 -30.46 -10.92 -24.05
C PRO A 157 -30.35 -10.65 -25.56
N SER A 158 -30.95 -9.55 -26.02
CA SER A 158 -30.92 -9.20 -27.45
C SER A 158 -29.47 -9.07 -27.97
N PRO A 159 -29.19 -9.31 -29.27
CA PRO A 159 -27.84 -9.18 -29.82
C PRO A 159 -27.21 -7.79 -29.60
N THR A 160 -28.02 -6.74 -29.54
CA THR A 160 -27.54 -5.39 -29.23
C THR A 160 -27.22 -5.24 -27.74
N THR A 161 -28.04 -5.82 -26.86
CA THR A 161 -27.79 -5.87 -25.41
C THR A 161 -26.49 -6.63 -25.12
N GLN A 162 -26.23 -7.76 -25.80
CA GLN A 162 -24.98 -8.50 -25.68
C GLN A 162 -23.75 -7.67 -26.10
N LEU A 163 -23.87 -6.87 -27.17
CA LEU A 163 -22.79 -5.97 -27.60
C LEU A 163 -22.54 -4.84 -26.61
N VAL A 164 -23.59 -4.29 -26.00
CA VAL A 164 -23.46 -3.29 -24.93
C VAL A 164 -22.75 -3.90 -23.72
N HIS A 165 -23.17 -5.08 -23.25
CA HIS A 165 -22.49 -5.77 -22.14
C HIS A 165 -21.03 -6.05 -22.47
N LYS A 166 -20.73 -6.49 -23.69
CA LYS A 166 -19.36 -6.73 -24.14
C LYS A 166 -18.53 -5.43 -24.14
N LYS A 167 -19.09 -4.31 -24.60
CA LYS A 167 -18.41 -3.01 -24.57
C LYS A 167 -18.15 -2.52 -23.14
N VAL A 168 -19.12 -2.69 -22.24
CA VAL A 168 -18.96 -2.33 -20.83
C VAL A 168 -17.89 -3.18 -20.15
N ALA A 169 -17.90 -4.50 -20.38
CA ALA A 169 -16.86 -5.40 -19.86
C ALA A 169 -15.48 -5.06 -20.43
N TRP A 170 -15.41 -4.63 -21.69
CA TRP A 170 -14.19 -4.11 -22.32
C TRP A 170 -13.68 -2.84 -21.62
N ASP A 171 -14.54 -1.85 -21.42
CA ASP A 171 -14.18 -0.59 -20.76
C ASP A 171 -13.64 -0.85 -19.35
N ARG A 172 -14.27 -1.78 -18.63
CA ARG A 172 -13.83 -2.26 -17.31
C ARG A 172 -12.47 -2.96 -17.38
N SER A 173 -12.23 -3.84 -18.35
CA SER A 173 -10.92 -4.47 -18.54
C SER A 173 -9.81 -3.43 -18.79
N SER A 174 -10.08 -2.41 -19.61
CA SER A 174 -9.14 -1.31 -19.87
C SER A 174 -8.83 -0.52 -18.60
N LEU A 175 -9.86 -0.14 -17.83
CA LEU A 175 -9.68 0.54 -16.54
C LEU A 175 -8.88 -0.29 -15.53
N LEU A 176 -9.09 -1.62 -15.51
CA LEU A 176 -8.29 -2.54 -14.71
C LEU A 176 -6.82 -2.48 -15.13
N PHE A 177 -6.51 -2.67 -16.41
CA PHE A 177 -5.12 -2.74 -16.89
C PHE A 177 -4.35 -1.42 -16.71
N GLN A 178 -5.07 -0.29 -16.74
CA GLN A 178 -4.50 1.04 -16.45
C GLN A 178 -4.29 1.32 -14.96
N GLY A 179 -4.67 0.41 -14.05
CA GLY A 179 -4.58 0.60 -12.61
C GLY A 179 -5.58 1.64 -12.05
N ARG A 180 -6.61 2.01 -12.81
CA ARG A 180 -7.62 3.02 -12.43
C ARG A 180 -8.72 2.40 -11.57
N HIS A 181 -8.32 1.84 -10.42
CA HIS A 181 -9.18 1.03 -9.55
C HIS A 181 -10.47 1.76 -9.11
N LYS A 182 -10.38 3.06 -8.80
CA LYS A 182 -11.55 3.85 -8.39
C LYS A 182 -12.60 3.92 -9.48
N GLU A 183 -12.19 4.28 -10.70
CA GLU A 183 -13.09 4.41 -11.85
C GLU A 183 -13.65 3.07 -12.30
N LEU A 184 -12.84 2.00 -12.24
CA LEU A 184 -13.28 0.64 -12.46
C LEU A 184 -14.45 0.29 -11.54
N LEU A 185 -14.32 0.55 -10.24
CA LEU A 185 -15.37 0.26 -9.28
C LEU A 185 -16.58 1.18 -9.44
N GLU A 186 -16.40 2.45 -9.75
CA GLU A 186 -17.48 3.39 -10.07
C GLU A 186 -18.30 2.93 -11.27
N SER A 187 -17.67 2.28 -12.26
CA SER A 187 -18.34 1.71 -13.43
C SER A 187 -19.13 0.42 -13.17
N CYS A 188 -18.89 -0.24 -12.03
CA CYS A 188 -19.52 -1.49 -11.62
C CYS A 188 -20.74 -1.25 -10.71
N GLY A 189 -21.79 -2.07 -10.86
CA GLY A 189 -22.87 -2.18 -9.87
C GLY A 189 -22.39 -2.87 -8.58
N ARG A 190 -23.21 -2.92 -7.53
CA ARG A 190 -22.82 -3.55 -6.24
C ARG A 190 -22.42 -5.02 -6.41
N ASP A 191 -23.20 -5.79 -7.15
CA ASP A 191 -22.94 -7.23 -7.36
C ASP A 191 -21.68 -7.42 -8.22
N ASP A 192 -21.52 -6.62 -9.28
CA ASP A 192 -20.30 -6.59 -10.10
C ASP A 192 -19.06 -6.27 -9.26
N ARG A 193 -19.12 -5.26 -8.38
CA ARG A 193 -18.01 -4.90 -7.48
C ARG A 193 -17.66 -6.05 -6.55
N THR A 194 -18.67 -6.70 -5.98
CA THR A 194 -18.49 -7.84 -5.08
C THR A 194 -17.77 -8.97 -5.81
N THR A 195 -18.26 -9.36 -6.98
CA THR A 195 -17.69 -10.43 -7.79
C THR A 195 -16.28 -10.09 -8.26
N LEU A 196 -16.06 -8.88 -8.76
CA LEU A 196 -14.75 -8.44 -9.28
C LEU A 196 -13.68 -8.39 -8.18
N VAL A 197 -13.98 -7.73 -7.06
CA VAL A 197 -13.01 -7.56 -5.97
C VAL A 197 -12.69 -8.91 -5.33
N ASN A 198 -13.69 -9.77 -5.11
CA ASN A 198 -13.44 -11.11 -4.57
C ASN A 198 -12.65 -11.99 -5.56
N TYR A 199 -12.94 -11.92 -6.86
CA TYR A 199 -12.17 -12.65 -7.88
C TYR A 199 -10.69 -12.22 -7.90
N LEU A 200 -10.40 -10.91 -7.89
CA LEU A 200 -9.03 -10.42 -7.86
C LEU A 200 -8.33 -10.67 -6.52
N HIS A 201 -9.09 -10.66 -5.41
CA HIS A 201 -8.57 -11.04 -4.10
C HIS A 201 -8.21 -12.53 -4.02
N ASP A 202 -9.03 -13.42 -4.59
CA ASP A 202 -8.72 -14.84 -4.71
C ASP A 202 -7.40 -15.05 -5.46
N PHE A 203 -7.17 -14.29 -6.54
CA PHE A 203 -5.90 -14.31 -7.27
C PHE A 203 -4.73 -13.86 -6.41
N HIS A 204 -4.87 -12.74 -5.67
CA HIS A 204 -3.84 -12.24 -4.76
C HIS A 204 -3.43 -13.30 -3.73
N VAL A 205 -4.40 -13.92 -3.05
CA VAL A 205 -4.14 -14.96 -2.04
C VAL A 205 -3.49 -16.20 -2.66
N HIS A 206 -4.00 -16.64 -3.82
CA HIS A 206 -3.44 -17.79 -4.55
C HIS A 206 -1.98 -17.56 -4.92
N ALA A 207 -1.67 -16.42 -5.55
CA ALA A 207 -0.33 -16.08 -5.96
C ALA A 207 0.62 -15.94 -4.75
N PHE A 208 0.14 -15.35 -3.65
CA PHE A 208 0.88 -15.23 -2.40
C PHE A 208 1.24 -16.59 -1.79
N VAL A 209 0.25 -17.46 -1.59
CA VAL A 209 0.45 -18.80 -1.00
C VAL A 209 1.38 -19.64 -1.88
N THR A 210 1.19 -19.57 -3.20
CA THR A 210 2.05 -20.26 -4.17
C THR A 210 3.51 -19.77 -4.06
N ALA A 211 3.74 -18.46 -3.91
CA ALA A 211 5.09 -17.90 -3.77
C ALA A 211 5.73 -18.23 -2.43
N LYS A 212 4.98 -18.07 -1.33
CA LYS A 212 5.45 -18.32 0.03
C LYS A 212 5.98 -19.74 0.20
N TYR A 213 5.23 -20.71 -0.34
CA TYR A 213 5.57 -22.12 -0.21
C TYR A 213 6.26 -22.70 -1.44
N TRP A 214 6.74 -21.84 -2.35
CA TRP A 214 7.45 -22.31 -3.53
C TRP A 214 8.69 -23.13 -3.17
N GLY A 215 8.78 -24.34 -3.70
CA GLY A 215 9.85 -25.30 -3.39
C GLY A 215 9.51 -26.30 -2.28
N MET A 216 8.34 -26.20 -1.65
CA MET A 216 7.86 -27.17 -0.65
C MET A 216 6.35 -27.39 -0.75
N GLY A 217 5.89 -28.57 -0.30
CA GLY A 217 4.46 -28.88 -0.28
C GLY A 217 3.85 -29.05 -1.69
N PRO A 218 2.60 -28.64 -1.94
CA PRO A 218 1.92 -28.94 -3.18
C PRO A 218 2.36 -27.97 -4.28
N ARG A 219 2.59 -28.51 -5.48
CA ARG A 219 2.98 -27.72 -6.66
C ARG A 219 1.86 -26.86 -7.23
N GLN A 220 0.62 -27.27 -7.00
CA GLN A 220 -0.57 -26.56 -7.44
C GLN A 220 -1.48 -26.31 -6.24
N TRP A 221 -1.73 -25.04 -5.96
CA TRP A 221 -2.67 -24.61 -4.94
C TRP A 221 -4.05 -24.44 -5.56
N THR A 222 -5.04 -25.14 -5.02
CA THR A 222 -6.44 -24.97 -5.46
C THR A 222 -7.21 -24.08 -4.49
N PRO A 223 -8.35 -23.48 -4.91
CA PRO A 223 -9.17 -22.64 -4.03
C PRO A 223 -9.68 -23.42 -2.82
N ARG A 224 -9.88 -24.73 -2.99
CA ARG A 224 -10.29 -25.65 -1.90
C ARG A 224 -9.17 -25.82 -0.88
N MET A 225 -7.93 -26.04 -1.32
CA MET A 225 -6.77 -26.18 -0.43
C MET A 225 -6.51 -24.89 0.35
N ILE A 226 -6.53 -23.74 -0.35
CA ILE A 226 -6.38 -22.42 0.26
C ILE A 226 -7.53 -22.13 1.24
N SER A 227 -8.75 -22.60 0.96
CA SER A 227 -9.86 -22.43 1.91
C SER A 227 -9.71 -23.33 3.13
N ALA A 228 -9.21 -24.56 2.95
CA ALA A 228 -9.01 -25.54 4.02
C ALA A 228 -7.98 -25.07 5.05
N THR A 229 -6.87 -24.48 4.59
CA THR A 229 -5.87 -23.88 5.49
C THR A 229 -6.46 -22.77 6.37
N ALA A 230 -7.48 -22.05 5.87
CA ALA A 230 -8.15 -20.99 6.62
C ALA A 230 -9.29 -21.47 7.53
N ALA A 231 -9.73 -22.73 7.42
CA ALA A 231 -10.92 -23.24 8.10
C ALA A 231 -10.61 -24.02 9.39
N THR A 232 -9.38 -24.51 9.57
CA THR A 232 -8.99 -25.40 10.69
C THR A 232 -8.86 -24.71 12.05
N SER A 233 -8.95 -23.37 12.12
CA SER A 233 -9.07 -22.64 13.40
C SER A 233 -10.51 -22.40 13.84
N ALA A 234 -11.50 -22.73 13.00
CA ALA A 234 -12.90 -22.73 13.40
C ALA A 234 -13.25 -24.12 13.93
N SER A 235 -12.90 -24.41 15.18
CA SER A 235 -13.50 -25.54 15.87
C SER A 235 -15.02 -25.40 15.82
N SER A 236 -15.66 -26.48 15.37
CA SER A 236 -17.10 -26.71 15.39
C SER A 236 -17.79 -26.14 16.64
N HIS A 237 -18.91 -25.46 16.39
CA HIS A 237 -19.87 -24.89 17.35
C HIS A 237 -19.49 -23.52 17.94
N HIS A 238 -19.81 -22.45 17.19
CA HIS A 238 -20.67 -21.35 17.63
C HIS A 238 -20.87 -20.40 16.43
N ASP A 239 -22.03 -20.52 15.78
CA ASP A 239 -22.57 -19.47 14.92
C ASP A 239 -23.00 -18.29 15.83
N GLU A 240 -22.74 -17.08 15.33
CA GLU A 240 -23.08 -15.76 15.87
C GLU A 240 -22.12 -15.11 16.92
N ALA A 241 -21.51 -13.99 16.47
CA ALA A 241 -21.06 -12.81 17.23
C ALA A 241 -19.61 -12.65 17.77
N GLU A 242 -18.75 -13.66 17.88
CA GLU A 242 -17.41 -13.43 18.47
C GLU A 242 -16.30 -13.17 17.42
N ILE A 243 -15.60 -12.03 17.53
CA ILE A 243 -14.40 -11.61 16.77
C ILE A 243 -13.34 -12.74 16.79
N PRO A 244 -12.58 -13.00 15.70
CA PRO A 244 -11.60 -14.09 15.71
C PRO A 244 -10.59 -13.89 16.85
N GLU A 245 -10.23 -14.96 17.54
CA GLU A 245 -9.29 -14.91 18.66
C GLU A 245 -7.97 -14.24 18.22
N ALA A 246 -7.45 -13.36 19.07
CA ALA A 246 -6.22 -12.63 18.79
C ALA A 246 -5.03 -13.60 18.61
N PRO A 247 -4.11 -13.30 17.68
CA PRO A 247 -2.91 -14.10 17.50
C PRO A 247 -2.08 -14.11 18.80
N PRO A 248 -1.27 -15.16 19.03
CA PRO A 248 -0.42 -15.24 20.21
C PRO A 248 0.42 -13.97 20.38
N LEU A 249 0.58 -13.49 21.61
CA LEU A 249 1.45 -12.35 21.92
C LEU A 249 2.94 -12.63 21.65
N LEU A 250 3.30 -13.90 21.40
CA LEU A 250 4.67 -14.32 21.11
C LEU A 250 5.04 -13.97 19.67
N CYS A 251 6.06 -13.12 19.54
CA CYS A 251 6.66 -12.78 18.25
C CYS A 251 7.38 -14.00 17.64
N GLN A 252 7.39 -14.10 16.31
CA GLN A 252 8.23 -15.06 15.61
C GLN A 252 9.64 -14.50 15.55
N TRP A 253 10.44 -14.83 16.57
CA TRP A 253 11.87 -14.60 16.53
C TRP A 253 12.52 -15.72 15.73
N PRO A 254 13.24 -15.44 14.63
CA PRO A 254 14.25 -16.38 14.20
C PRO A 254 15.35 -16.29 15.25
N ILE A 255 15.46 -17.29 16.11
CA ILE A 255 16.77 -17.63 16.60
C ILE A 255 17.62 -17.78 15.32
N LEU A 256 18.82 -17.21 15.29
CA LEU A 256 19.89 -17.54 14.34
C LEU A 256 20.24 -19.05 14.27
N GLY A 257 19.41 -19.93 14.84
CA GLY A 257 19.36 -21.33 14.56
C GLY A 257 18.32 -21.55 13.47
N ASN A 258 18.81 -21.78 12.26
CA ASN A 258 18.24 -22.73 11.32
C ASN A 258 16.82 -23.17 11.72
N GLU A 259 15.77 -22.50 11.21
CA GLU A 259 14.68 -23.34 10.68
C GLU A 259 15.39 -24.36 9.82
N PRO A 260 15.22 -25.66 10.09
CA PRO A 260 16.20 -26.65 9.77
C PRO A 260 16.64 -26.41 8.33
N SER A 261 17.87 -25.94 8.20
CA SER A 261 18.74 -26.47 7.20
C SER A 261 18.79 -27.98 7.50
N ASN A 262 17.73 -28.71 7.17
CA ASN A 262 17.86 -30.04 6.62
C ASN A 262 18.48 -29.86 5.22
N ARG A 263 19.63 -29.16 5.18
CA ARG A 263 20.75 -29.36 4.27
C ARG A 263 21.71 -30.35 4.94
N GLY A 264 21.18 -31.25 5.76
CA GLY A 264 21.83 -32.51 6.08
C GLY A 264 21.32 -33.52 5.08
N VAL A 265 22.25 -34.09 4.32
CA VAL A 265 22.07 -35.27 3.48
C VAL A 265 21.12 -36.25 4.18
N LEU A 266 19.90 -36.39 3.66
CA LEU A 266 19.00 -37.47 4.02
C LEU A 266 18.58 -38.14 2.72
N ASP A 267 18.66 -39.46 2.75
CA ASP A 267 18.59 -40.35 1.62
C ASP A 267 17.39 -40.06 0.71
N ILE A 268 17.68 -40.09 -0.59
CA ILE A 268 16.74 -39.86 -1.67
C ILE A 268 15.83 -41.09 -1.75
N ASP A 269 14.76 -41.11 -0.98
CA ASP A 269 13.72 -42.13 -1.17
C ASP A 269 12.96 -41.85 -2.48
N GLU A 270 12.76 -42.93 -3.24
CA GLU A 270 12.15 -42.94 -4.56
C GLU A 270 10.70 -42.42 -4.55
N ASP A 271 10.29 -41.91 -5.70
CA ASP A 271 9.01 -41.29 -5.97
C ASP A 271 7.84 -42.28 -5.83
N ASN A 272 7.10 -42.21 -4.72
CA ASN A 272 5.75 -42.78 -4.65
C ASN A 272 4.76 -41.63 -4.67
N GLY A 273 4.06 -41.48 -5.80
CA GLY A 273 3.13 -40.40 -6.12
C GLY A 273 1.83 -40.35 -5.30
N ASP A 274 1.85 -40.76 -4.03
CA ASP A 274 0.73 -40.67 -3.08
C ASP A 274 1.25 -40.60 -1.63
N ASP A 275 2.28 -39.80 -1.38
CA ASP A 275 2.62 -39.43 0.00
C ASP A 275 1.47 -38.60 0.59
N PHE A 276 0.87 -39.12 1.67
CA PHE A 276 -0.23 -38.50 2.43
C PHE A 276 0.13 -37.05 2.83
N PHE A 277 -0.25 -36.09 2.00
CA PHE A 277 0.02 -34.68 2.22
C PHE A 277 -1.17 -34.03 2.92
N ASP A 278 -0.99 -33.69 4.19
CA ASP A 278 -1.96 -32.86 4.90
C ASP A 278 -1.69 -31.37 4.65
N VAL A 279 -2.60 -30.75 3.90
CA VAL A 279 -2.64 -29.31 3.63
C VAL A 279 -2.66 -28.49 4.93
N ASN A 280 -3.14 -29.06 6.03
CA ASN A 280 -3.26 -28.38 7.32
C ASN A 280 -2.02 -28.51 8.21
N THR A 281 -1.04 -29.33 7.83
CA THR A 281 0.16 -29.58 8.65
C THR A 281 1.43 -29.21 7.87
N PRO A 282 1.89 -27.94 7.91
CA PRO A 282 3.10 -27.51 7.21
C PRO A 282 4.36 -28.33 7.51
N LYS A 283 4.41 -28.96 8.69
CA LYS A 283 5.52 -29.85 9.10
C LYS A 283 5.58 -31.16 8.32
N SER A 284 4.49 -31.58 7.68
CA SER A 284 4.46 -32.79 6.85
C SER A 284 4.93 -32.54 5.42
N TRP A 285 5.28 -31.29 5.08
CA TRP A 285 5.58 -30.90 3.71
C TRP A 285 7.04 -31.19 3.37
N LYS A 286 7.26 -31.98 2.33
CA LYS A 286 8.60 -32.28 1.82
C LYS A 286 9.06 -31.20 0.83
N LEU A 287 10.38 -31.01 0.75
CA LEU A 287 11.00 -30.16 -0.26
C LEU A 287 10.82 -30.81 -1.65
N TRP A 288 10.60 -29.99 -2.68
CA TRP A 288 10.57 -30.50 -4.04
C TRP A 288 11.95 -31.06 -4.42
N LYS A 289 11.97 -32.24 -5.04
CA LYS A 289 13.17 -32.73 -5.73
C LYS A 289 13.58 -31.68 -6.78
N ARG A 290 14.88 -31.35 -6.84
CA ARG A 290 15.48 -30.31 -7.72
C ARG A 290 15.29 -30.53 -9.23
N SER A 291 14.52 -31.53 -9.63
CA SER A 291 14.38 -32.04 -11.00
C SER A 291 13.11 -31.57 -11.74
N SER A 292 12.38 -30.55 -11.27
CA SER A 292 11.20 -30.07 -12.01
C SER A 292 11.41 -28.72 -12.69
N GLU A 293 11.17 -28.72 -14.00
CA GLU A 293 11.04 -27.57 -14.93
C GLU A 293 9.94 -26.55 -14.55
N SER A 294 9.41 -26.61 -13.32
CA SER A 294 8.33 -25.75 -12.87
C SER A 294 8.81 -24.30 -12.70
N SER A 295 8.24 -23.38 -13.47
CA SER A 295 8.46 -21.93 -13.32
C SER A 295 7.28 -21.28 -12.60
N MET A 296 7.57 -20.44 -11.61
CA MET A 296 6.55 -19.66 -10.90
C MET A 296 5.79 -18.71 -11.84
N VAL A 297 6.50 -18.13 -12.80
CA VAL A 297 5.92 -17.28 -13.84
C VAL A 297 4.89 -18.07 -14.66
N ALA A 298 5.23 -19.31 -15.05
CA ALA A 298 4.32 -20.18 -15.79
C ALA A 298 3.11 -20.60 -14.94
N THR A 299 3.30 -20.96 -13.67
CA THR A 299 2.20 -21.36 -12.78
C THR A 299 1.19 -20.22 -12.56
N ILE A 300 1.66 -18.99 -12.29
CA ILE A 300 0.77 -17.83 -12.16
C ILE A 300 0.05 -17.55 -13.48
N LYS A 301 0.78 -17.56 -14.60
CA LYS A 301 0.21 -17.34 -15.94
C LYS A 301 -0.91 -18.34 -16.25
N GLU A 302 -0.66 -19.63 -16.03
CA GLU A 302 -1.65 -20.67 -16.30
C GLU A 302 -2.88 -20.54 -15.40
N SER A 303 -2.64 -20.28 -14.10
CA SER A 303 -3.73 -20.07 -13.15
C SER A 303 -4.61 -18.88 -13.55
N LEU A 304 -4.00 -17.82 -14.06
CA LEU A 304 -4.68 -16.61 -14.53
C LEU A 304 -5.52 -16.88 -15.79
N ILE A 305 -4.95 -17.59 -16.78
CA ILE A 305 -5.64 -17.94 -18.04
C ILE A 305 -6.79 -18.90 -17.79
N GLN A 306 -6.59 -19.91 -16.95
CA GLN A 306 -7.60 -20.93 -16.65
C GLN A 306 -8.58 -20.51 -15.54
N SER A 307 -8.31 -19.41 -14.82
CA SER A 307 -9.07 -18.98 -13.63
C SER A 307 -9.18 -20.05 -12.54
N THR A 308 -8.16 -20.91 -12.39
CA THR A 308 -8.19 -22.03 -11.43
C THR A 308 -8.10 -21.60 -9.97
N PHE A 309 -7.78 -20.33 -9.71
CA PHE A 309 -7.62 -19.75 -8.37
C PHE A 309 -8.93 -19.29 -7.71
N SER A 310 -10.03 -19.17 -8.45
CA SER A 310 -11.33 -18.75 -7.90
C SER A 310 -12.41 -19.80 -8.13
N ARG A 311 -13.44 -19.79 -7.28
CA ARG A 311 -14.68 -20.57 -7.50
C ARG A 311 -15.66 -19.85 -8.43
N THR A 312 -15.43 -18.57 -8.71
CA THR A 312 -16.25 -17.75 -9.59
C THR A 312 -16.01 -18.18 -11.04
N SER A 313 -17.09 -18.44 -11.80
CA SER A 313 -16.91 -18.82 -13.21
C SER A 313 -16.51 -17.59 -14.05
N PRO A 314 -15.61 -17.73 -15.05
CA PRO A 314 -15.15 -16.61 -15.86
C PRO A 314 -16.27 -15.76 -16.49
N PRO A 315 -17.40 -16.33 -16.99
CA PRO A 315 -18.50 -15.53 -17.55
C PRO A 315 -19.23 -14.64 -16.55
N GLN A 316 -19.09 -14.88 -15.24
CA GLN A 316 -19.73 -14.10 -14.19
C GLN A 316 -18.90 -12.88 -13.78
N VAL A 317 -17.61 -12.83 -14.16
CA VAL A 317 -16.74 -11.72 -13.79
C VAL A 317 -17.05 -10.52 -14.70
N PRO A 318 -17.21 -9.29 -14.17
CA PRO A 318 -17.62 -8.12 -14.96
C PRO A 318 -16.51 -7.52 -15.84
N ILE A 319 -15.52 -8.33 -16.22
CA ILE A 319 -14.40 -8.01 -17.13
C ILE A 319 -14.25 -9.13 -18.16
N LEU A 320 -13.60 -8.85 -19.28
CA LEU A 320 -13.27 -9.86 -20.27
C LEU A 320 -11.99 -10.60 -19.84
N THR A 321 -12.09 -11.82 -19.31
CA THR A 321 -10.92 -12.62 -18.90
C THR A 321 -10.02 -13.01 -20.08
N GLU A 322 -10.60 -13.15 -21.28
CA GLU A 322 -9.89 -13.33 -22.55
C GLU A 322 -8.95 -12.14 -22.89
N PHE A 323 -9.17 -10.96 -22.31
CA PHE A 323 -8.28 -9.82 -22.50
C PHE A 323 -7.03 -9.94 -21.65
N ILE A 324 -7.12 -10.61 -20.50
CA ILE A 324 -5.96 -10.88 -19.66
C ILE A 324 -4.99 -11.79 -20.43
N SER A 325 -5.49 -12.88 -21.01
CA SER A 325 -4.64 -13.81 -21.78
C SER A 325 -3.99 -13.13 -22.99
N ARG A 326 -4.72 -12.27 -23.71
CA ARG A 326 -4.20 -11.50 -24.85
C ARG A 326 -3.17 -10.44 -24.43
N SER A 327 -3.43 -9.69 -23.35
CA SER A 327 -2.48 -8.68 -22.84
C SER A 327 -1.20 -9.35 -22.33
N VAL A 328 -1.31 -10.46 -21.59
CA VAL A 328 -0.15 -11.26 -21.15
C VAL A 328 0.65 -11.85 -22.32
N ALA A 329 -0.02 -12.21 -23.42
CA ALA A 329 0.67 -12.66 -24.63
C ALA A 329 1.42 -11.52 -25.34
N GLN A 330 0.94 -10.27 -25.22
CA GLN A 330 1.56 -9.07 -25.79
C GLN A 330 2.72 -8.55 -24.94
N ASP A 331 2.58 -8.56 -23.61
CA ASP A 331 3.62 -8.15 -22.65
C ASP A 331 3.84 -9.25 -21.59
N PRO A 332 4.72 -10.23 -21.86
CA PRO A 332 5.08 -11.27 -20.88
C PRO A 332 5.77 -10.72 -19.63
N HIS A 333 6.37 -9.53 -19.68
CA HIS A 333 7.09 -8.96 -18.53
C HIS A 333 6.15 -8.58 -17.39
N ALA A 334 4.89 -8.25 -17.69
CA ALA A 334 3.90 -7.94 -16.65
C ALA A 334 3.74 -9.11 -15.65
N ILE A 335 3.62 -10.35 -16.15
CA ILE A 335 3.49 -11.54 -15.28
C ILE A 335 4.81 -11.90 -14.61
N GLN A 336 5.94 -11.66 -15.28
CA GLN A 336 7.25 -11.80 -14.64
C GLN A 336 7.37 -10.89 -13.42
N LEU A 337 7.01 -9.61 -13.55
CA LEU A 337 7.01 -8.64 -12.44
C LEU A 337 6.01 -9.02 -11.33
N GLU A 338 4.85 -9.59 -11.67
CA GLU A 338 3.92 -10.14 -10.66
C GLU A 338 4.56 -11.29 -9.85
N ALA A 339 5.32 -12.18 -10.49
CA ALA A 339 6.02 -13.26 -9.80
C ALA A 339 7.13 -12.72 -8.87
N PHE A 340 7.93 -11.75 -9.32
CA PHE A 340 8.92 -11.07 -8.48
C PHE A 340 8.27 -10.34 -7.30
N LYS A 341 7.18 -9.60 -7.55
CA LYS A 341 6.40 -8.93 -6.51
C LYS A 341 5.93 -9.95 -5.45
N MET A 342 5.40 -11.09 -5.86
CA MET A 342 4.95 -12.15 -4.95
C MET A 342 6.08 -12.79 -4.15
N ALA A 343 7.25 -12.98 -4.76
CA ALA A 343 8.44 -13.47 -4.05
C ALA A 343 8.88 -12.48 -2.94
N ILE A 344 8.84 -11.18 -3.23
CA ILE A 344 9.18 -10.13 -2.25
C ILE A 344 8.11 -10.05 -1.14
N LEU A 345 6.83 -9.97 -1.51
CA LEU A 345 5.68 -9.93 -0.59
C LEU A 345 5.69 -11.10 0.42
N SER A 346 5.93 -12.31 -0.08
CA SER A 346 5.99 -13.51 0.75
C SER A 346 7.26 -13.61 1.58
N GLY A 347 8.33 -12.90 1.21
CA GLY A 347 9.63 -13.00 1.86
C GLY A 347 10.40 -14.27 1.49
N ASN A 348 10.06 -14.92 0.36
CA ASN A 348 10.74 -16.13 -0.08
C ASN A 348 12.01 -15.78 -0.88
N GLN A 349 13.13 -15.61 -0.16
CA GLN A 349 14.43 -15.34 -0.77
C GLN A 349 14.86 -16.43 -1.76
N SER A 350 14.56 -17.70 -1.48
CA SER A 350 14.96 -18.81 -2.36
C SER A 350 14.25 -18.72 -3.71
N LEU A 351 12.96 -18.36 -3.72
CA LEU A 351 12.21 -18.09 -4.95
C LEU A 351 12.76 -16.85 -5.67
N LEU A 352 13.12 -15.78 -4.94
CA LEU A 352 13.72 -14.59 -5.56
C LEU A 352 15.02 -14.93 -6.29
N VAL A 353 15.91 -15.69 -5.65
CA VAL A 353 17.18 -16.15 -6.25
C VAL A 353 16.92 -17.03 -7.47
N GLU A 354 15.93 -17.93 -7.41
CA GLU A 354 15.55 -18.79 -8.53
C GLU A 354 14.99 -17.99 -9.71
N LEU A 355 14.14 -16.99 -9.45
CA LEU A 355 13.61 -16.10 -10.48
C LEU A 355 14.72 -15.27 -11.14
N CYS A 356 15.68 -14.79 -10.36
CA CYS A 356 16.88 -14.14 -10.90
C CYS A 356 17.68 -15.12 -11.77
N ARG A 357 17.89 -16.36 -11.34
CA ARG A 357 18.60 -17.39 -12.14
C ARG A 357 17.90 -17.69 -13.46
N GLN A 358 16.56 -17.71 -13.48
CA GLN A 358 15.76 -17.86 -14.69
C GLN A 358 15.82 -16.62 -15.61
N ASN A 359 16.33 -15.50 -15.11
CA ASN A 359 16.49 -14.23 -15.81
C ASN A 359 17.99 -13.84 -15.88
N ASP A 360 18.84 -14.80 -16.26
CA ASP A 360 20.29 -14.64 -16.45
C ASP A 360 21.06 -14.10 -15.22
N GLY A 361 20.54 -14.33 -14.02
CA GLY A 361 21.13 -13.86 -12.76
C GLY A 361 20.77 -12.42 -12.39
N HIS A 362 19.91 -11.75 -13.16
CA HIS A 362 19.54 -10.35 -13.02
C HIS A 362 18.07 -10.17 -12.64
N LEU A 363 17.75 -9.02 -12.04
CA LEU A 363 16.36 -8.58 -11.89
C LEU A 363 15.78 -8.23 -13.27
N PRO A 364 14.45 -8.37 -13.46
CA PRO A 364 13.81 -8.05 -14.72
C PRO A 364 13.91 -6.55 -15.02
N ALA A 365 13.88 -6.20 -16.30
CA ALA A 365 13.72 -4.81 -16.72
C ALA A 365 12.45 -4.22 -16.07
N ARG A 366 12.47 -2.91 -15.75
CA ARG A 366 11.36 -2.20 -15.11
C ARG A 366 11.02 -2.65 -13.68
N ILE A 367 11.92 -3.35 -12.98
CA ILE A 367 11.70 -3.77 -11.59
C ILE A 367 11.32 -2.60 -10.66
N ASN A 368 11.81 -1.38 -10.91
CA ASN A 368 11.48 -0.20 -10.10
C ASN A 368 10.00 0.20 -10.20
N GLU A 369 9.25 -0.25 -11.22
CA GLU A 369 7.81 0.04 -11.31
C GLU A 369 7.00 -0.60 -10.17
N ILE A 370 7.54 -1.62 -9.50
CA ILE A 370 6.94 -2.22 -8.30
C ILE A 370 7.58 -1.74 -6.99
N ASN A 371 8.52 -0.78 -7.03
CA ASN A 371 9.27 -0.25 -5.89
C ASN A 371 9.78 -1.36 -4.94
N PRO A 372 10.73 -2.22 -5.36
CA PRO A 372 11.04 -3.48 -4.68
C PRO A 372 11.55 -3.28 -3.24
N LEU A 373 12.27 -2.19 -2.95
CA LEU A 373 12.76 -1.87 -1.60
C LEU A 373 11.61 -1.44 -0.67
N HIS A 374 10.72 -0.56 -1.13
CA HIS A 374 9.52 -0.19 -0.38
C HIS A 374 8.59 -1.38 -0.19
N LEU A 375 8.47 -2.25 -1.19
CA LEU A 375 7.68 -3.47 -1.09
C LEU A 375 8.24 -4.40 0.00
N ALA A 376 9.57 -4.62 0.03
CA ALA A 376 10.22 -5.40 1.07
C ALA A 376 10.04 -4.76 2.47
N ALA A 377 10.18 -3.44 2.59
CA ALA A 377 9.98 -2.71 3.84
C ALA A 377 8.52 -2.73 4.33
N THR A 378 7.55 -2.73 3.41
CA THR A 378 6.11 -2.80 3.73
C THR A 378 5.74 -4.17 4.31
N PHE A 379 6.33 -5.23 3.75
CA PHE A 379 6.07 -6.63 4.11
C PHE A 379 7.19 -7.22 4.99
N LEU A 380 7.81 -6.35 5.80
CA LEU A 380 8.83 -6.73 6.76
C LEU A 380 8.30 -7.87 7.65
N HIS A 381 9.12 -8.90 7.82
CA HIS A 381 8.82 -10.07 8.63
C HIS A 381 10.00 -10.35 9.56
N GLY A 382 9.70 -10.70 10.81
CA GLY A 382 10.67 -10.86 11.89
C GLY A 382 11.96 -11.57 11.43
N GLY A 383 13.10 -10.95 11.76
CA GLY A 383 14.50 -11.38 11.59
C GLY A 383 15.01 -11.96 10.25
N LYS A 384 14.16 -12.32 9.28
CA LYS A 384 14.56 -12.81 7.94
C LYS A 384 14.48 -11.73 6.86
N CYS A 385 13.85 -10.59 7.12
CA CYS A 385 13.61 -9.60 6.06
C CYS A 385 14.87 -8.84 5.61
N PHE A 386 15.87 -8.69 6.47
CA PHE A 386 17.13 -8.07 6.05
C PHE A 386 17.84 -8.91 4.97
N GLU A 387 17.69 -10.24 4.97
CA GLU A 387 18.28 -11.13 3.97
C GLU A 387 17.68 -10.89 2.58
N LEU A 388 16.36 -10.71 2.53
CA LEU A 388 15.65 -10.37 1.30
C LEU A 388 16.05 -8.98 0.77
N MET A 389 16.11 -7.98 1.65
CA MET A 389 16.55 -6.64 1.27
C MET A 389 18.01 -6.63 0.80
N LEU A 390 18.89 -7.38 1.47
CA LEU A 390 20.26 -7.55 1.05
C LEU A 390 20.36 -8.21 -0.33
N GLU A 391 19.60 -9.28 -0.58
CA GLU A 391 19.56 -9.93 -1.90
C GLU A 391 19.08 -8.96 -2.99
N LEU A 392 18.06 -8.14 -2.72
CA LEU A 392 17.61 -7.11 -3.66
C LEU A 392 18.72 -6.09 -3.95
N LEU A 393 19.40 -5.57 -2.92
CA LEU A 393 20.45 -4.57 -3.08
C LEU A 393 21.70 -5.12 -3.79
N ILE A 394 22.03 -6.40 -3.61
CA ILE A 394 23.11 -7.06 -4.34
C ILE A 394 22.81 -7.12 -5.86
N ARG A 395 21.52 -7.24 -6.23
CA ARG A 395 21.10 -7.47 -7.62
C ARG A 395 20.68 -6.18 -8.35
N LEU A 396 20.21 -5.17 -7.62
CA LEU A 396 19.82 -3.88 -8.18
C LEU A 396 21.05 -3.13 -8.69
N GLN A 397 20.91 -2.44 -9.82
CA GLN A 397 21.96 -1.53 -10.29
C GLN A 397 21.98 -0.26 -9.43
N PRO A 398 23.13 0.43 -9.27
CA PRO A 398 23.19 1.68 -8.51
C PRO A 398 22.20 2.75 -8.98
N ARG A 399 21.87 2.77 -10.28
CA ARG A 399 20.84 3.64 -10.86
C ARG A 399 19.42 3.27 -10.40
N ASP A 400 19.14 1.98 -10.25
CA ASP A 400 17.85 1.49 -9.77
C ASP A 400 17.67 1.79 -8.29
N ILE A 401 18.74 1.64 -7.51
CA ILE A 401 18.77 2.02 -6.09
C ILE A 401 18.49 3.51 -5.93
N SER A 402 19.18 4.37 -6.68
CA SER A 402 19.02 5.83 -6.57
C SER A 402 17.63 6.30 -6.98
N THR A 403 17.08 5.76 -8.08
CA THR A 403 15.73 6.08 -8.55
C THR A 403 14.63 5.47 -7.70
N GLY A 404 14.89 4.32 -7.06
CA GLY A 404 13.97 3.63 -6.16
C GLY A 404 14.06 4.07 -4.70
N THR A 405 14.69 5.21 -4.39
CA THR A 405 14.78 5.73 -3.02
C THR A 405 13.46 6.31 -2.51
N GLN A 406 12.60 6.82 -3.41
CA GLN A 406 11.29 7.37 -3.10
C GLN A 406 10.20 6.67 -3.92
N ASP A 407 9.03 6.44 -3.30
CA ASP A 407 7.87 5.88 -3.99
C ASP A 407 7.07 6.97 -4.74
N ASN A 408 5.97 6.55 -5.37
CA ASN A 408 5.05 7.46 -6.08
C ASN A 408 4.40 8.53 -5.19
N PHE A 409 4.47 8.37 -3.86
CA PHE A 409 3.96 9.31 -2.86
C PHE A 409 5.08 10.12 -2.18
N GLN A 410 6.31 10.03 -2.69
CA GLN A 410 7.50 10.68 -2.14
C GLN A 410 7.90 10.16 -0.75
N HIS A 411 7.43 8.97 -0.37
CA HIS A 411 7.91 8.29 0.83
C HIS A 411 9.25 7.63 0.55
N THR A 412 10.21 7.84 1.44
CA THR A 412 11.49 7.11 1.44
C THR A 412 11.32 5.65 1.88
N VAL A 413 12.36 4.82 1.70
CA VAL A 413 12.37 3.47 2.29
C VAL A 413 12.28 3.54 3.83
N LEU A 414 12.93 4.54 4.46
CA LEU A 414 12.79 4.79 5.90
C LEU A 414 11.35 5.12 6.28
N ASP A 415 10.68 6.00 5.52
CA ASP A 415 9.27 6.33 5.74
C ASP A 415 8.39 5.08 5.70
N THR A 416 8.68 4.17 4.79
CA THR A 416 7.97 2.88 4.69
C THR A 416 8.18 2.02 5.94
N LEU A 417 9.39 1.99 6.49
CA LEU A 417 9.65 1.33 7.78
C LEU A 417 8.89 2.01 8.93
N LEU A 418 8.81 3.35 8.95
CA LEU A 418 8.04 4.08 9.97
C LEU A 418 6.54 3.78 9.87
N ILE A 419 6.00 3.71 8.65
CA ILE A 419 4.62 3.31 8.37
C ILE A 419 4.36 1.90 8.93
N THR A 420 5.26 0.95 8.67
CA THR A 420 5.17 -0.42 9.18
C THR A 420 5.13 -0.46 10.72
N ILE A 421 5.91 0.38 11.40
CA ILE A 421 5.89 0.48 12.88
C ILE A 421 4.56 1.06 13.37
N LEU A 422 4.12 2.20 12.81
CA LEU A 422 2.86 2.86 13.19
C LEU A 422 1.68 1.91 12.99
N ARG A 423 1.67 1.18 11.88
CA ARG A 423 0.68 0.16 11.52
C ARG A 423 0.55 -0.94 12.58
N SER A 424 1.69 -1.52 13.01
CA SER A 424 1.71 -2.69 13.89
C SER A 424 1.72 -2.37 15.39
N HIS A 425 2.12 -1.16 15.79
CA HIS A 425 2.40 -0.83 17.21
C HIS A 425 1.61 0.37 17.73
N THR A 426 0.73 0.99 16.93
CA THR A 426 -0.09 2.12 17.36
C THR A 426 -1.55 2.02 16.89
N SER A 427 -2.41 2.83 17.51
CA SER A 427 -3.80 3.08 17.09
C SER A 427 -3.93 4.25 16.10
N VAL A 428 -2.83 4.74 15.52
CA VAL A 428 -2.83 5.89 14.60
C VAL A 428 -3.59 5.55 13.31
N TRP A 429 -4.27 6.56 12.75
CA TRP A 429 -4.96 6.43 11.48
C TRP A 429 -4.03 6.74 10.29
N PRO A 430 -4.17 6.02 9.15
CA PRO A 430 -3.34 6.23 7.97
C PRO A 430 -3.32 7.67 7.43
N ASP A 431 -4.47 8.34 7.41
CA ASP A 431 -4.61 9.72 6.92
C ASP A 431 -3.94 10.77 7.81
N GLU A 432 -3.73 10.47 9.09
CA GLU A 432 -2.92 11.31 9.99
C GLU A 432 -1.42 11.27 9.62
N VAL A 433 -0.97 10.14 9.06
CA VAL A 433 0.43 9.88 8.68
C VAL A 433 0.74 10.37 7.28
N SER A 434 -0.11 10.06 6.30
CA SER A 434 0.03 10.52 4.92
C SER A 434 -1.33 10.64 4.25
N LEU A 435 -1.57 11.79 3.59
CA LEU A 435 -2.78 12.03 2.81
C LEU A 435 -2.93 11.05 1.64
N ALA A 436 -1.82 10.44 1.19
CA ALA A 436 -1.81 9.41 0.15
C ALA A 436 -2.62 8.18 0.54
N PHE A 437 -2.80 7.92 1.83
CA PHE A 437 -3.61 6.81 2.34
C PHE A 437 -5.08 7.17 2.48
N ASN A 438 -5.60 8.19 1.79
CA ASN A 438 -7.03 8.48 1.81
C ASN A 438 -7.53 9.00 0.45
N PRO A 439 -8.42 8.28 -0.25
CA PRO A 439 -8.89 6.90 -0.03
C PRO A 439 -8.04 5.84 -0.77
N PRO A 440 -7.89 4.59 -0.25
CA PRO A 440 -8.57 3.99 0.92
C PRO A 440 -7.85 4.24 2.26
N ASN A 441 -8.61 4.50 3.34
CA ASN A 441 -8.07 4.78 4.69
C ASN A 441 -7.51 3.53 5.38
N ARG A 442 -6.38 3.02 4.86
CA ARG A 442 -5.70 1.80 5.31
C ARG A 442 -4.19 1.91 5.12
N PHE A 443 -3.41 1.35 6.03
CA PHE A 443 -1.97 1.22 5.81
C PHE A 443 -1.65 0.14 4.76
N PRO A 444 -0.63 0.33 3.92
CA PRO A 444 -0.10 -0.73 3.08
C PRO A 444 0.49 -1.86 3.97
N GLY A 445 0.26 -3.12 3.59
CA GLY A 445 0.84 -4.30 4.24
C GLY A 445 0.25 -4.71 5.59
N GLU A 446 -0.92 -4.22 6.02
CA GLU A 446 -1.55 -4.66 7.29
C GLU A 446 -1.79 -6.18 7.37
N GLU A 447 -1.81 -6.84 6.22
CA GLU A 447 -1.88 -8.28 6.08
C GLU A 447 -0.65 -9.04 6.59
N LYS A 448 0.44 -8.36 6.94
CA LYS A 448 1.66 -8.98 7.48
C LYS A 448 2.17 -8.25 8.71
N ASP A 449 2.42 -8.99 9.79
CA ASP A 449 2.97 -8.40 11.00
C ASP A 449 4.49 -8.30 10.94
N ILE A 450 5.03 -7.15 11.35
CA ILE A 450 6.46 -6.87 11.35
C ILE A 450 7.28 -7.85 12.20
N CYS A 451 6.72 -8.36 13.30
CA CYS A 451 7.36 -9.36 14.16
C CYS A 451 6.92 -10.81 13.84
N GLY A 452 6.16 -11.00 12.75
CA GLY A 452 5.79 -12.30 12.20
C GLY A 452 4.64 -13.04 12.89
N ARG A 453 3.84 -12.41 13.74
CA ARG A 453 2.69 -13.09 14.40
C ARG A 453 1.58 -13.51 13.43
N TRP A 454 1.41 -12.78 12.33
CA TRP A 454 0.51 -13.14 11.24
C TRP A 454 1.09 -12.73 9.88
N ASP A 455 0.50 -13.29 8.83
CA ASP A 455 0.84 -13.11 7.43
C ASP A 455 -0.44 -13.27 6.57
N CYS A 456 -0.37 -12.97 5.27
CA CYS A 456 -1.55 -12.88 4.39
C CYS A 456 -2.42 -14.14 4.35
N ASP A 457 -1.82 -15.31 4.58
CA ASP A 457 -2.45 -16.63 4.58
C ASP A 457 -2.89 -17.09 5.98
N SER A 458 -2.66 -16.30 7.03
CA SER A 458 -3.02 -16.65 8.41
C SER A 458 -4.54 -16.82 8.56
N PRO A 459 -5.02 -17.94 9.14
CA PRO A 459 -6.45 -18.23 9.24
C PRO A 459 -7.24 -17.14 9.98
N VAL A 460 -6.70 -16.66 11.09
CA VAL A 460 -7.30 -15.59 11.91
C VAL A 460 -7.49 -14.30 11.13
N LEU A 461 -6.47 -13.88 10.38
CA LEU A 461 -6.49 -12.68 9.55
C LEU A 461 -7.51 -12.81 8.39
N ARG A 462 -7.52 -13.97 7.73
CA ARG A 462 -8.47 -14.22 6.63
C ARG A 462 -9.92 -14.25 7.12
N SER A 463 -10.15 -14.78 8.32
CA SER A 463 -11.46 -14.73 8.98
C SER A 463 -11.88 -13.30 9.30
N LEU A 464 -10.96 -12.48 9.83
CA LEU A 464 -11.16 -11.07 10.15
C LEU A 464 -11.61 -10.28 8.90
N PHE A 465 -10.88 -10.39 7.79
CA PHE A 465 -11.21 -9.68 6.55
C PHE A 465 -12.48 -10.21 5.89
N ARG A 466 -12.75 -11.51 5.94
CA ARG A 466 -14.01 -12.09 5.43
C ARG A 466 -15.24 -11.52 6.13
N ARG A 467 -15.13 -11.20 7.43
CA ARG A 467 -16.19 -10.57 8.24
C ARG A 467 -16.37 -9.07 7.98
N GLY A 468 -15.54 -8.48 7.11
CA GLY A 468 -15.67 -7.09 6.69
C GLY A 468 -14.84 -6.10 7.49
N TYR A 469 -13.92 -6.56 8.35
CA TYR A 469 -12.95 -5.66 8.98
C TYR A 469 -11.88 -5.27 7.97
N ALA A 470 -11.72 -3.97 7.72
CA ALA A 470 -10.71 -3.44 6.81
C ALA A 470 -9.30 -3.39 7.41
N ARG A 471 -9.22 -3.39 8.76
CA ARG A 471 -8.00 -3.19 9.53
C ARG A 471 -7.86 -4.22 10.64
N VAL A 472 -6.61 -4.52 10.99
CA VAL A 472 -6.29 -5.30 12.19
C VAL A 472 -6.65 -4.50 13.43
N GLN A 473 -7.29 -5.16 14.40
CA GLN A 473 -7.76 -4.54 15.63
C GLN A 473 -6.60 -4.20 16.57
N ASP A 474 -6.78 -3.19 17.42
CA ASP A 474 -5.71 -2.71 18.30
C ASP A 474 -5.33 -3.72 19.40
N ASP A 475 -6.26 -4.57 19.81
CA ASP A 475 -6.02 -5.67 20.78
C ASP A 475 -5.10 -6.78 20.22
N TRP A 476 -4.98 -6.91 18.90
CA TRP A 476 -4.02 -7.80 18.25
C TRP A 476 -2.61 -7.22 18.23
N LYS A 477 -2.47 -5.90 18.42
CA LYS A 477 -1.18 -5.22 18.38
C LYS A 477 -0.49 -5.30 19.73
N HIS A 478 0.83 -5.13 19.71
CA HIS A 478 1.65 -5.12 20.92
C HIS A 478 2.65 -3.96 20.84
N PRO A 479 3.38 -3.60 21.93
CA PRO A 479 4.31 -2.46 21.90
C PRO A 479 5.46 -2.73 20.93
N PHE A 480 6.23 -1.71 20.55
CA PHE A 480 7.30 -1.86 19.57
C PHE A 480 8.40 -2.80 20.10
N CYS A 481 8.31 -4.08 19.73
CA CYS A 481 9.05 -5.16 20.35
C CYS A 481 10.46 -5.33 19.76
N HIS A 482 11.34 -6.00 20.51
CA HIS A 482 12.73 -6.24 20.10
C HIS A 482 12.85 -6.91 18.72
N THR A 483 11.94 -7.84 18.36
CA THR A 483 11.92 -8.47 17.02
C THR A 483 11.75 -7.45 15.91
N SER A 484 10.77 -6.55 16.06
CA SER A 484 10.51 -5.48 15.11
C SER A 484 11.66 -4.48 15.08
N VAL A 485 12.23 -4.15 16.25
CA VAL A 485 13.37 -3.23 16.37
C VAL A 485 14.59 -3.76 15.63
N THR A 486 14.94 -5.04 15.81
CA THR A 486 16.03 -5.69 15.07
C THR A 486 15.76 -5.63 13.57
N ALA A 487 14.56 -6.03 13.13
CA ALA A 487 14.21 -6.06 11.72
C ALA A 487 14.35 -4.66 11.08
N VAL A 488 13.86 -3.61 11.74
CA VAL A 488 13.95 -2.23 11.26
C VAL A 488 15.39 -1.71 11.29
N CYS A 489 16.13 -1.91 12.38
CA CYS A 489 17.48 -1.37 12.48
C CYS A 489 18.42 -2.03 11.47
N HIS A 490 18.34 -3.35 11.28
CA HIS A 490 19.11 -4.04 10.25
C HIS A 490 18.72 -3.57 8.85
N SER A 491 17.42 -3.36 8.61
CA SER A 491 16.92 -2.81 7.35
C SER A 491 17.51 -1.43 7.03
N ILE A 492 17.56 -0.53 8.03
CA ILE A 492 18.17 0.79 7.90
C ILE A 492 19.66 0.68 7.54
N ILE A 493 20.42 -0.14 8.28
CA ILE A 493 21.85 -0.34 8.03
C ILE A 493 22.06 -0.86 6.62
N THR A 494 21.40 -1.96 6.26
CA THR A 494 21.51 -2.61 4.95
C THR A 494 21.27 -1.64 3.78
N VAL A 495 20.23 -0.81 3.86
CA VAL A 495 19.91 0.18 2.81
C VAL A 495 20.93 1.32 2.79
N THR A 496 21.29 1.87 3.95
CA THR A 496 22.18 3.05 4.04
C THR A 496 23.63 2.72 3.69
N THR A 497 24.07 1.47 3.84
CA THR A 497 25.41 1.01 3.42
C THR A 497 25.48 0.58 1.96
N ALA A 498 24.37 0.58 1.23
CA ALA A 498 24.32 0.07 -0.13
C ALA A 498 25.02 1.01 -1.14
N PRO A 499 25.83 0.48 -2.08
CA PRO A 499 26.38 1.27 -3.18
C PRO A 499 25.27 1.89 -4.03
N GLY A 500 25.27 3.21 -4.19
CA GLY A 500 24.25 3.93 -4.98
C GLY A 500 23.07 4.47 -4.18
N PHE A 501 23.02 4.22 -2.87
CA PHE A 501 22.14 4.97 -1.97
C PHE A 501 22.55 6.45 -1.97
N THR A 502 21.60 7.35 -2.17
CA THR A 502 21.86 8.76 -2.50
C THR A 502 22.13 9.62 -1.27
N ASP A 503 21.17 9.70 -0.36
CA ASP A 503 21.29 10.55 0.83
C ASP A 503 20.35 10.08 1.96
N ILE A 504 20.96 9.77 3.12
CA ILE A 504 20.23 9.42 4.35
C ILE A 504 19.39 10.59 4.87
N ASN A 505 19.76 11.83 4.51
CA ASN A 505 19.12 13.07 4.95
C ASN A 505 17.97 13.53 4.04
N THR A 506 17.59 12.72 3.05
CA THR A 506 16.40 12.97 2.23
C THR A 506 15.18 13.24 3.10
N LEU A 507 14.48 14.36 2.85
CA LEU A 507 13.32 14.76 3.64
C LEU A 507 12.19 13.73 3.56
N SER A 508 11.56 13.48 4.70
CA SER A 508 10.46 12.53 4.85
C SER A 508 9.22 12.98 4.08
N GLY A 509 8.57 12.02 3.42
CA GLY A 509 7.24 12.16 2.84
C GLY A 509 6.10 11.98 3.86
N LEU A 510 6.43 11.68 5.13
CA LEU A 510 5.44 11.50 6.19
C LEU A 510 5.12 12.80 6.92
N PHE A 511 3.90 12.87 7.44
CA PHE A 511 3.39 14.00 8.19
C PHE A 511 3.52 15.33 7.43
N VAL A 512 3.55 15.28 6.10
CA VAL A 512 3.64 16.46 5.25
C VAL A 512 2.39 17.30 5.44
N ARG A 513 2.58 18.56 5.82
CA ARG A 513 1.50 19.52 6.00
C ARG A 513 1.74 20.74 5.13
N ARG A 514 0.67 21.44 4.76
CA ARG A 514 0.76 22.76 4.14
C ARG A 514 0.19 23.79 5.08
N CYS A 515 0.97 24.83 5.37
CA CYS A 515 0.50 25.91 6.24
C CYS A 515 -0.69 26.60 5.58
N ALA A 516 -1.84 26.63 6.27
CA ALA A 516 -3.06 27.26 5.75
C ALA A 516 -2.94 28.78 5.57
N CYS A 517 -1.96 29.43 6.20
CA CYS A 517 -1.76 30.88 6.13
C CYS A 517 -0.83 31.30 4.97
N CYS A 518 0.34 30.67 4.83
CA CYS A 518 1.35 31.06 3.83
C CYS A 518 1.53 30.04 2.69
N GLY A 519 0.87 28.88 2.76
CA GLY A 519 0.97 27.81 1.75
C GLY A 519 2.25 26.99 1.79
N LEU A 520 3.20 27.28 2.70
CA LEU A 520 4.48 26.58 2.81
C LEU A 520 4.26 25.10 3.14
N GLU A 521 4.94 24.23 2.39
CA GLU A 521 4.96 22.78 2.65
C GLU A 521 6.00 22.48 3.74
N LEU A 522 5.53 21.83 4.81
CA LEU A 522 6.30 21.46 5.99
C LEU A 522 6.66 19.98 5.86
N LYS A 523 7.95 19.68 5.80
CA LYS A 523 8.50 18.31 5.75
C LYS A 523 9.47 18.11 6.90
N LEU A 524 9.56 16.87 7.37
CA LEU A 524 10.45 16.49 8.46
C LEU A 524 11.77 15.96 7.90
N SER A 525 12.87 16.19 8.61
CA SER A 525 14.09 15.38 8.41
C SER A 525 13.87 13.95 8.90
N PRO A 526 14.70 12.97 8.49
CA PRO A 526 14.63 11.59 8.97
C PRO A 526 14.60 11.45 10.49
N LEU A 527 15.48 12.17 11.20
CA LEU A 527 15.53 12.14 12.66
C LEU A 527 14.28 12.78 13.29
N GLN A 528 13.76 13.85 12.70
CA GLN A 528 12.49 14.44 13.13
C GLN A 528 11.30 13.51 12.92
N ALA A 529 11.26 12.76 11.82
CA ALA A 529 10.23 11.76 11.57
C ALA A 529 10.26 10.65 12.64
N VAL A 530 11.45 10.22 13.08
CA VAL A 530 11.61 9.27 14.20
C VAL A 530 11.19 9.88 15.54
N VAL A 531 11.41 11.18 15.77
CA VAL A 531 10.90 11.88 16.96
C VAL A 531 9.37 11.91 16.97
N VAL A 532 8.74 12.21 15.83
CA VAL A 532 7.27 12.18 15.70
C VAL A 532 6.73 10.76 15.88
N LEU A 533 7.42 9.75 15.35
CA LEU A 533 7.11 8.33 15.62
C LEU A 533 7.16 8.03 17.12
N ALA A 534 8.23 8.43 17.82
CA ALA A 534 8.38 8.22 19.26
C ALA A 534 7.24 8.89 20.04
N PHE A 535 6.81 10.08 19.63
CA PHE A 535 5.65 10.75 20.20
C PHE A 535 4.37 9.92 20.02
N TYR A 536 4.10 9.40 18.82
CA TYR A 536 2.92 8.57 18.57
C TYR A 536 2.95 7.24 19.32
N LEU A 537 4.12 6.59 19.44
CA LEU A 537 4.29 5.40 20.26
C LEU A 537 4.01 5.70 21.74
N ALA A 538 4.49 6.82 22.27
CA ALA A 538 4.24 7.19 23.67
C ALA A 538 2.77 7.58 23.93
N HIS A 539 2.13 8.24 22.97
CA HIS A 539 0.79 8.80 23.14
C HIS A 539 -0.35 7.85 22.74
N ARG A 540 -0.12 7.03 21.71
CA ARG A 540 -1.12 6.17 21.06
C ARG A 540 -0.58 4.76 20.77
N GLY A 541 0.57 4.41 21.32
CA GLY A 541 1.14 3.07 21.22
C GLY A 541 0.40 2.07 22.10
N MET A 542 0.72 0.79 21.87
CA MET A 542 0.14 -0.30 22.64
C MET A 542 0.72 -0.38 24.06
N GLY A 543 -0.01 -1.03 24.97
CA GLY A 543 0.40 -1.17 26.36
C GLY A 543 1.77 -1.82 26.51
N GLY A 544 2.61 -1.28 27.41
CA GLY A 544 3.98 -1.77 27.64
C GLY A 544 5.06 -1.11 26.79
N GLU A 545 4.74 -0.05 26.05
CA GLU A 545 5.73 0.73 25.29
C GLU A 545 6.77 1.40 26.21
N THR A 546 8.04 1.38 25.79
CA THR A 546 9.19 1.91 26.55
C THR A 546 10.00 2.95 25.78
N LEU A 547 9.71 3.12 24.48
CA LEU A 547 10.48 3.88 23.51
C LEU A 547 11.92 3.37 23.31
N PHE A 548 12.19 2.10 23.65
CA PHE A 548 13.45 1.44 23.31
C PHE A 548 13.67 1.38 21.78
N GLY A 549 12.61 1.08 21.02
CA GLY A 549 12.71 1.00 19.56
C GLY A 549 13.11 2.32 18.89
N PRO A 550 12.44 3.45 19.14
CA PRO A 550 12.86 4.75 18.59
C PRO A 550 14.25 5.17 19.06
N LEU A 551 14.64 4.83 20.29
CA LEU A 551 16.01 5.03 20.78
C LEU A 551 17.05 4.26 19.96
N ALA A 552 16.76 3.00 19.64
CA ALA A 552 17.58 2.18 18.75
C ALA A 552 17.66 2.78 17.34
N MET A 553 16.53 3.24 16.79
CA MET A 553 16.48 3.86 15.46
C MET A 553 17.27 5.17 15.38
N VAL A 554 17.16 6.06 16.38
CA VAL A 554 17.96 7.29 16.42
C VAL A 554 19.45 6.97 16.48
N SER A 555 19.84 6.02 17.33
CA SER A 555 21.24 5.59 17.43
C SER A 555 21.73 5.01 16.10
N CYS A 556 20.94 4.13 15.48
CA CYS A 556 21.21 3.52 14.18
C CYS A 556 21.41 4.58 13.08
N LEU A 557 20.48 5.52 12.93
CA LEU A 557 20.57 6.58 11.92
C LEU A 557 21.79 7.49 12.14
N LEU A 558 22.09 7.85 13.39
CA LEU A 558 23.27 8.65 13.72
C LEU A 558 24.58 7.90 13.43
N SER A 559 24.61 6.58 13.61
CA SER A 559 25.74 5.72 13.22
C SER A 559 25.86 5.58 11.71
N SER A 560 24.73 5.59 10.98
CA SER A 560 24.68 5.60 9.51
C SER A 560 24.92 6.99 8.88
N GLY A 561 25.26 8.01 9.66
CA GLY A 561 25.63 9.34 9.16
C GLY A 561 24.48 10.34 8.98
N ALA A 562 23.31 10.11 9.58
CA ALA A 562 22.23 11.10 9.58
C ALA A 562 22.65 12.39 10.31
N ASP A 563 22.35 13.53 9.69
CA ASP A 563 22.69 14.85 10.21
C ASP A 563 21.71 15.28 11.30
N SER A 564 22.19 15.25 12.55
CA SER A 564 21.45 15.73 13.71
C SER A 564 21.18 17.23 13.74
N SER A 565 21.97 18.01 12.99
CA SER A 565 21.84 19.47 12.88
C SER A 565 20.99 19.92 11.70
N LEU A 566 20.43 18.98 10.92
CA LEU A 566 19.56 19.31 9.82
C LEU A 566 18.27 19.93 10.32
N GLU A 567 18.17 21.25 10.13
CA GLU A 567 16.98 22.02 10.44
C GLU A 567 15.99 22.02 9.28
N THR A 568 14.71 21.88 9.59
CA THR A 568 13.62 21.97 8.62
C THR A 568 12.49 22.83 9.17
N VAL A 569 11.66 23.37 8.27
CA VAL A 569 10.53 24.21 8.68
C VAL A 569 9.37 23.30 9.07
N VAL A 570 9.04 23.28 10.36
CA VAL A 570 8.06 22.37 10.96
C VAL A 570 7.11 23.12 11.88
N SER A 571 5.90 22.60 12.08
CA SER A 571 4.99 23.13 13.10
C SER A 571 4.52 22.02 14.03
N ILE A 572 5.00 22.04 15.27
CA ILE A 572 4.57 21.10 16.31
C ILE A 572 3.09 21.26 16.60
N ARG A 573 2.58 22.49 16.56
CA ARG A 573 1.16 22.73 16.79
C ARG A 573 0.31 22.09 15.70
N ASP A 574 0.75 22.08 14.44
CA ASP A 574 0.05 21.38 13.36
C ASP A 574 0.12 19.86 13.55
N ILE A 575 1.29 19.33 13.93
CA ILE A 575 1.46 17.90 14.24
C ILE A 575 0.54 17.47 15.40
N LEU A 576 0.38 18.32 16.42
CA LEU A 576 -0.48 18.08 17.58
C LEU A 576 -1.97 18.46 17.34
N GLY A 577 -2.32 19.01 16.19
CA GLY A 577 -3.70 19.46 15.90
C GLY A 577 -4.19 20.63 16.76
N THR A 578 -3.30 21.50 17.22
CA THR A 578 -3.58 22.62 18.14
C THR A 578 -3.46 24.00 17.48
N THR A 579 -3.34 24.07 16.15
CA THR A 579 -3.23 25.34 15.45
C THR A 579 -4.55 26.11 15.40
N LYS A 580 -4.41 27.43 15.38
CA LYS A 580 -5.53 28.36 15.17
C LYS A 580 -5.49 28.85 13.71
N PRO A 581 -6.66 29.02 13.06
CA PRO A 581 -6.70 29.52 11.70
C PRO A 581 -6.10 30.94 11.61
N GLY A 582 -5.46 31.23 10.47
CA GLY A 582 -4.99 32.59 10.12
C GLY A 582 -3.65 33.02 10.74
N ARG A 583 -2.85 32.11 11.30
CA ARG A 583 -1.47 32.40 11.75
C ARG A 583 -0.50 31.29 11.37
N CYS A 584 0.74 31.65 11.07
CA CYS A 584 1.85 30.72 10.92
C CYS A 584 2.38 30.31 12.30
N TYR A 585 2.53 29.00 12.52
CA TYR A 585 3.13 28.40 13.72
C TYR A 585 4.32 27.50 13.38
N HIS A 586 4.88 27.66 12.18
CA HIS A 586 6.01 26.89 11.72
C HIS A 586 7.31 27.62 12.06
N GLU A 587 8.31 26.86 12.50
CA GLU A 587 9.62 27.35 12.92
C GLU A 587 10.69 26.46 12.31
N LEU A 588 11.90 26.99 12.18
CA LEU A 588 13.07 26.23 11.76
C LEU A 588 13.58 25.46 12.99
N LEU A 589 13.50 24.13 12.96
CA LEU A 589 13.89 23.27 14.06
C LEU A 589 14.69 22.09 13.52
N ASP A 590 15.64 21.60 14.32
CA ASP A 590 16.26 20.29 14.17
C ASP A 590 15.47 19.22 14.96
N ALA A 591 16.00 17.99 15.06
CA ALA A 591 15.34 16.91 15.81
C ALA A 591 15.32 17.18 17.33
N TYR A 592 16.37 17.79 17.89
CA TYR A 592 16.45 18.11 19.30
C TYR A 592 15.45 19.23 19.68
N GLY A 593 15.43 20.32 18.92
CA GLY A 593 14.51 21.45 19.07
C GLY A 593 13.05 21.01 18.96
N LEU A 594 12.74 20.10 18.03
CA LEU A 594 11.42 19.50 17.90
C LEU A 594 10.99 18.78 19.20
N MET A 595 11.88 17.97 19.80
CA MET A 595 11.59 17.27 21.06
C MET A 595 11.38 18.22 22.24
N VAL A 596 12.16 19.30 22.32
CA VAL A 596 12.10 20.26 23.44
C VAL A 596 10.77 21.02 23.45
N GLN A 597 10.19 21.28 22.28
CA GLN A 597 8.95 22.02 22.16
C GLN A 597 7.69 21.17 22.37
N VAL A 598 7.80 19.84 22.53
CA VAL A 598 6.65 19.01 22.92
C VAL A 598 6.18 19.40 24.33
N PRO A 599 4.88 19.74 24.53
CA PRO A 599 4.40 20.21 25.83
C PRO A 599 4.64 19.21 26.97
N GLN A 600 5.31 19.66 28.04
CA GLN A 600 5.60 18.83 29.21
C GLN A 600 4.34 18.28 29.88
N SER A 601 3.21 18.99 29.76
CA SER A 601 1.90 18.55 30.24
C SER A 601 1.37 17.30 29.52
N LEU A 602 1.79 17.04 28.28
CA LEU A 602 1.48 15.80 27.56
C LEU A 602 2.43 14.69 27.99
N VAL A 603 3.73 14.98 28.04
CA VAL A 603 4.78 14.03 28.46
C VAL A 603 4.53 13.52 29.87
N ALA A 604 4.03 14.37 30.77
CA ALA A 604 3.71 13.99 32.15
C ALA A 604 2.61 12.92 32.28
N LYS A 605 1.77 12.73 31.24
CA LYS A 605 0.71 11.72 31.22
C LYS A 605 1.21 10.34 30.77
N TRP A 606 2.41 10.25 30.22
CA TRP A 606 2.97 9.00 29.73
C TRP A 606 3.46 8.09 30.86
N PRO A 607 3.51 6.77 30.63
CA PRO A 607 4.14 5.81 31.55
C PRO A 607 5.57 6.21 31.93
N PRO A 608 6.06 5.87 33.13
CA PRO A 608 7.42 6.19 33.57
C PRO A 608 8.50 5.63 32.62
N GLU A 609 8.26 4.46 32.02
CA GLU A 609 9.15 3.82 31.06
C GLU A 609 9.27 4.67 29.78
N CYS A 610 8.13 5.08 29.21
CA CYS A 610 8.09 5.98 28.05
C CYS A 610 8.78 7.32 28.34
N ARG A 611 8.56 7.91 29.51
CA ARG A 611 9.24 9.16 29.90
C ARG A 611 10.75 8.98 29.96
N THR A 612 11.21 7.85 30.46
CA THR A 612 12.65 7.50 30.51
C THR A 612 13.21 7.36 29.11
N GLY A 613 12.57 6.59 28.23
CA GLY A 613 13.00 6.45 26.84
C GLY A 613 13.02 7.78 26.08
N TRP A 614 12.01 8.64 26.27
CA TRP A 614 11.95 9.99 25.70
C TRP A 614 13.13 10.86 26.16
N LEU A 615 13.48 10.80 27.44
CA LEU A 615 14.63 11.52 27.99
C LEU A 615 15.97 11.00 27.42
N CYS A 616 16.11 9.69 27.25
CA CYS A 616 17.29 9.09 26.62
C CYS A 616 17.48 9.59 25.19
N ILE A 617 16.43 9.53 24.37
CA ILE A 617 16.46 10.03 22.97
C ILE A 617 16.85 11.51 22.95
N ARG A 618 16.18 12.32 23.77
CA ARG A 618 16.47 13.76 23.88
C ARG A 618 17.92 14.01 24.25
N ARG A 619 18.49 13.23 25.18
CA ARG A 619 19.87 13.40 25.63
C ARG A 619 20.88 13.05 24.54
N ILE A 620 20.64 12.00 23.76
CA ILE A 620 21.49 11.63 22.62
C ILE A 620 21.53 12.75 21.58
N LEU A 621 20.35 13.26 21.19
CA LEU A 621 20.26 14.38 20.24
C LEU A 621 20.90 15.66 20.79
N GLN A 622 20.73 15.94 22.09
CA GLN A 622 21.37 17.09 22.74
C GLN A 622 22.91 17.01 22.68
N ILE A 623 23.48 15.83 22.96
CA ILE A 623 24.94 15.65 22.91
C ILE A 623 25.46 15.93 21.49
N ARG A 624 24.75 15.44 20.46
CA ARG A 624 25.09 15.72 19.06
C ARG A 624 25.00 17.21 18.73
N TYR A 625 23.90 17.86 19.07
CA TYR A 625 23.69 19.29 18.86
C TYR A 625 24.82 20.14 19.47
N MET A 626 25.22 19.83 20.71
CA MET A 626 26.30 20.53 21.40
C MET A 626 27.67 20.31 20.75
N ASN A 627 27.94 19.10 20.26
CA ASN A 627 29.21 18.80 19.58
C ASN A 627 29.31 19.51 18.23
N THR A 628 28.23 19.54 17.43
CA THR A 628 28.20 20.26 16.16
C THR A 628 28.35 21.77 16.36
N SER A 629 27.70 22.34 17.37
CA SER A 629 27.81 23.76 17.72
C SER A 629 29.25 24.17 18.10
N ARG A 630 29.97 23.30 18.83
CA ARG A 630 31.38 23.53 19.20
C ARG A 630 32.31 23.51 17.99
N LEU A 631 32.12 22.56 17.08
CA LEU A 631 32.91 22.45 15.84
C LEU A 631 32.67 23.65 14.91
N SER A 632 31.43 24.13 14.81
CA SER A 632 31.10 25.36 14.06
C SER A 632 31.77 26.60 14.65
N SER A 633 31.85 26.69 15.98
CA SER A 633 32.47 27.83 16.68
C SER A 633 34.00 27.83 16.55
N GLN A 634 34.63 26.67 16.37
CA GLN A 634 36.08 26.56 16.16
C GLN A 634 36.51 26.89 14.72
N ARG A 635 35.66 26.63 13.71
CA ARG A 635 35.94 27.00 12.30
C ARG A 635 35.85 28.49 12.01
N THR A 636 35.25 29.28 12.90
CA THR A 636 35.17 30.75 12.77
C THR A 636 36.36 31.50 13.36
N SER A 637 37.35 30.79 13.91
CA SER A 637 38.64 31.37 14.32
C SER A 637 39.57 31.45 13.10
N PRO A 638 40.14 32.61 12.74
CA PRO A 638 41.15 32.67 11.69
C PRO A 638 42.37 31.81 12.09
N PRO A 639 43.04 31.12 11.15
CA PRO A 639 44.30 30.47 11.46
C PRO A 639 45.33 31.55 11.77
N ASP A 640 45.85 31.57 13.00
CA ASP A 640 47.08 32.28 13.33
C ASP A 640 48.21 31.64 12.50
N ILE A 641 48.65 32.38 11.49
CA ILE A 641 49.81 32.08 10.68
C ILE A 641 51.03 32.44 11.52
N ASP A 642 51.75 31.44 12.02
CA ASP A 642 53.16 31.54 12.36
C ASP A 642 53.80 30.16 12.21
N GLU A 643 54.21 29.82 10.98
CA GLU A 643 55.27 28.82 10.77
C GLU A 643 56.32 29.38 9.80
N GLU A 644 57.50 29.67 10.35
CA GLU A 644 58.74 29.83 9.61
C GLU A 644 59.24 28.45 9.09
N PRO A 645 59.94 28.40 7.95
CA PRO A 645 60.24 27.16 7.24
C PRO A 645 61.61 26.59 7.63
N ARG A 646 61.70 25.26 7.82
CA ARG A 646 63.00 24.55 7.82
C ARG A 646 62.98 23.30 6.91
N SER A 647 63.38 23.55 5.66
CA SER A 647 64.43 22.85 4.90
C SER A 647 64.60 21.32 5.01
N ALA A 648 64.11 20.64 3.98
CA ALA A 648 64.75 19.67 3.05
C ALA A 648 65.95 18.79 3.45
N SER A 649 65.80 17.47 3.24
CA SER A 649 66.71 16.53 2.53
C SER A 649 65.98 15.18 2.41
N GLY A 650 65.98 14.36 1.35
CA GLY A 650 66.78 14.24 0.14
C GLY A 650 67.05 12.74 -0.14
N HIS A 651 66.38 12.18 -1.16
CA HIS A 651 66.71 10.98 -1.97
C HIS A 651 66.66 9.55 -1.38
N HIS A 652 65.89 8.65 -2.01
CA HIS A 652 66.40 7.64 -2.97
C HIS A 652 65.26 6.86 -3.66
N SER A 653 65.49 6.50 -4.92
CA SER A 653 64.56 5.87 -5.87
C SER A 653 64.70 4.33 -5.88
N GLY A 654 63.61 3.59 -6.16
CA GLY A 654 63.67 2.26 -6.78
C GLY A 654 62.67 1.22 -6.24
N PRO A 655 62.10 0.32 -7.08
CA PRO A 655 60.75 -0.20 -6.93
C PRO A 655 60.70 -1.59 -6.27
N GLY A 656 59.69 -1.82 -5.43
CA GLY A 656 59.44 -3.12 -4.81
C GLY A 656 57.97 -3.28 -4.43
N LEU A 657 57.33 -4.29 -5.02
CA LEU A 657 56.04 -4.83 -4.58
C LEU A 657 56.14 -5.21 -3.10
N GLY A 658 55.24 -4.69 -2.26
CA GLY A 658 55.20 -4.98 -0.83
C GLY A 658 53.89 -4.50 -0.19
N ASP A 659 53.15 -5.46 0.36
CA ASP A 659 51.92 -5.35 1.14
C ASP A 659 52.08 -4.54 2.44
N ASP A 660 52.28 -3.22 2.39
CA ASP A 660 52.45 -2.39 3.61
C ASP A 660 51.71 -1.03 3.54
N MET A 661 50.41 -1.07 3.25
CA MET A 661 49.52 0.08 3.46
C MET A 661 48.28 -0.28 4.29
N MET A 662 48.47 -1.11 5.32
CA MET A 662 47.39 -1.47 6.24
C MET A 662 47.90 -1.77 7.66
N GLN A 663 48.82 -0.97 8.22
CA GLN A 663 49.26 -1.22 9.61
C GLN A 663 49.88 -0.03 10.38
N SER A 664 49.66 1.21 9.96
CA SER A 664 50.19 2.41 10.67
C SER A 664 49.11 3.42 11.09
N GLY A 665 47.91 2.92 11.45
CA GLY A 665 46.86 3.71 12.11
C GLY A 665 46.31 3.08 13.40
N LEU A 666 46.84 1.93 13.81
CA LEU A 666 46.45 1.26 15.05
C LEU A 666 47.26 1.85 16.20
N CYS A 667 46.54 2.32 17.23
CA CYS A 667 47.05 2.93 18.46
C CYS A 667 47.37 4.45 18.43
N SER A 668 46.33 5.27 18.28
CA SER A 668 46.28 6.53 19.06
C SER A 668 44.83 7.01 19.30
N SER A 669 44.42 7.00 20.57
CA SER A 669 43.20 7.58 21.16
C SER A 669 41.86 6.85 20.93
N ALA A 670 41.67 5.72 21.62
CA ALA A 670 40.33 5.17 21.87
C ALA A 670 39.58 6.03 22.91
N ILE A 671 38.99 7.14 22.48
CA ILE A 671 37.87 7.75 23.19
C ILE A 671 36.61 7.19 22.51
N VAL A 672 36.13 6.05 23.00
CA VAL A 672 34.81 5.53 22.59
C VAL A 672 33.80 6.61 22.95
N SER A 673 33.12 7.15 21.96
CA SER A 673 32.12 8.19 22.22
C SER A 673 30.99 7.58 23.07
N PRO A 674 30.35 8.34 23.98
CA PRO A 674 29.19 7.85 24.73
C PRO A 674 28.08 7.25 23.86
N GLN A 675 28.04 7.59 22.58
CA GLN A 675 27.08 7.12 21.59
C GLN A 675 27.41 5.72 21.07
N GLU A 676 28.68 5.43 20.82
CA GLU A 676 29.12 4.08 20.45
C GLU A 676 28.88 3.10 21.59
N LEU A 677 29.01 3.54 22.84
CA LEU A 677 28.63 2.74 24.02
C LEU A 677 27.12 2.48 24.09
N ILE A 678 26.28 3.49 23.83
CA ILE A 678 24.82 3.33 23.82
C ILE A 678 24.41 2.39 22.67
N TRP A 679 24.98 2.56 21.49
CA TRP A 679 24.71 1.68 20.36
C TRP A 679 25.17 0.25 20.65
N GLY A 680 26.37 0.07 21.23
CA GLY A 680 26.85 -1.23 21.68
C GLY A 680 25.93 -1.88 22.73
N ALA A 681 25.40 -1.10 23.68
CA ALA A 681 24.43 -1.59 24.67
C ALA A 681 23.09 -1.99 24.04
N ILE A 682 22.60 -1.22 23.06
CA ILE A 682 21.39 -1.57 22.30
C ILE A 682 21.61 -2.86 21.53
N GLN A 683 22.74 -3.01 20.84
CA GLN A 683 23.09 -4.24 20.13
C GLN A 683 23.17 -5.43 21.09
N LEU A 684 23.78 -5.24 22.27
CA LEU A 684 23.83 -6.27 23.30
C LEU A 684 22.44 -6.67 23.80
N GLU A 685 21.55 -5.71 24.06
CA GLU A 685 20.16 -5.97 24.46
C GLU A 685 19.42 -6.77 23.37
N LEU A 686 19.54 -6.35 22.10
CA LEU A 686 18.92 -7.05 20.97
C LEU A 686 19.44 -8.50 20.83
N LEU A 687 20.72 -8.73 21.09
CA LEU A 687 21.34 -10.07 21.05
C LEU A 687 21.01 -10.93 22.27
N THR A 688 20.74 -10.32 23.43
CA THR A 688 20.52 -11.04 24.69
C THR A 688 19.04 -11.24 25.03
N TYR A 689 18.14 -10.60 24.28
CA TYR A 689 16.70 -10.77 24.43
C TYR A 689 16.27 -12.22 24.15
N ARG A 690 15.81 -12.94 25.18
CA ARG A 690 15.40 -14.35 25.12
C ARG A 690 13.87 -14.53 25.21
N ARG A 691 13.31 -15.39 24.33
CA ARG A 691 12.17 -16.38 24.48
C ARG A 691 11.34 -16.44 23.17
N ALA A 692 10.85 -17.58 22.66
CA ALA A 692 10.47 -18.85 23.28
C ALA A 692 11.16 -20.08 22.66
N ASN A 693 11.99 -20.75 23.45
CA ASN A 693 12.12 -22.22 23.47
C ASN A 693 12.73 -22.57 24.83
N LYS A 694 11.89 -23.09 25.74
CA LYS A 694 12.34 -23.55 27.06
C LYS A 694 13.16 -24.84 26.99
N GLU A 695 13.27 -25.49 25.83
CA GLU A 695 13.91 -26.80 25.69
C GLU A 695 15.36 -26.78 25.21
N THR A 696 15.90 -25.64 24.76
CA THR A 696 17.30 -25.59 24.25
C THR A 696 18.30 -25.07 25.27
N LEU A 697 18.08 -25.36 26.56
CA LEU A 697 19.08 -25.10 27.62
C LEU A 697 20.10 -26.23 27.79
N GLY A 698 19.95 -27.36 27.07
CA GLY A 698 20.84 -28.52 27.19
C GLY A 698 22.02 -28.60 26.23
N TYR A 699 22.01 -27.87 25.09
CA TYR A 699 22.96 -28.13 23.99
C TYR A 699 23.89 -26.96 23.59
N LEU A 700 23.80 -25.81 24.25
CA LEU A 700 24.72 -24.68 24.00
C LEU A 700 26.01 -24.73 24.83
N GLY A 701 26.38 -25.93 25.31
CA GLY A 701 27.62 -26.14 26.05
C GLY A 701 28.87 -26.38 25.20
N ASN A 702 28.76 -26.64 23.88
CA ASN A 702 29.92 -27.18 23.15
C ASN A 702 30.05 -26.91 21.63
N SER A 703 29.26 -26.03 21.02
CA SER A 703 29.45 -25.73 19.59
C SER A 703 30.45 -24.59 19.37
N ARG A 704 31.66 -24.98 18.99
CA ARG A 704 32.78 -24.16 18.53
C ARG A 704 32.34 -23.32 17.31
N TRP A 705 32.50 -22.00 17.40
CA TRP A 705 32.19 -21.04 16.35
C TRP A 705 33.30 -21.03 15.30
N GLU A 706 33.13 -21.78 14.21
CA GLU A 706 34.01 -21.70 13.05
C GLU A 706 33.19 -21.40 11.78
N HIS A 707 33.62 -20.32 11.10
CA HIS A 707 33.34 -19.93 9.72
C HIS A 707 31.87 -19.79 9.26
N SER A 708 31.32 -18.59 9.47
CA SER A 708 30.30 -18.02 8.56
C SER A 708 30.58 -16.52 8.37
N SER A 709 30.13 -15.99 7.24
CA SER A 709 30.52 -14.76 6.52
C SER A 709 30.35 -13.40 7.23
N LEU A 710 30.39 -13.38 8.57
CA LEU A 710 30.27 -12.22 9.44
C LEU A 710 31.55 -11.39 9.60
N GLY A 711 32.64 -11.77 8.92
CA GLY A 711 33.95 -11.09 9.01
C GLY A 711 33.98 -9.64 8.51
N TRP A 712 32.92 -9.15 7.85
CA TRP A 712 32.85 -7.76 7.38
C TRP A 712 32.02 -6.83 8.28
N ILE A 713 31.28 -7.38 9.26
CA ILE A 713 30.50 -6.60 10.25
C ILE A 713 31.14 -6.69 11.65
N LEU A 714 32.06 -7.65 11.85
CA LEU A 714 32.81 -7.83 13.08
C LEU A 714 34.29 -7.89 12.75
N ASP A 715 34.95 -6.72 12.69
CA ASP A 715 36.39 -6.72 12.97
C ASP A 715 36.57 -6.94 14.47
N ARG A 716 36.75 -8.22 14.83
CA ARG A 716 36.81 -8.71 16.20
C ARG A 716 38.09 -8.27 16.95
N GLN A 717 38.94 -7.46 16.34
CA GLN A 717 40.16 -6.93 16.95
C GLN A 717 39.99 -5.57 17.64
N THR A 718 38.84 -4.89 17.54
CA THR A 718 38.61 -3.60 18.24
C THR A 718 37.92 -3.71 19.60
N PHE A 719 37.63 -4.93 20.08
CA PHE A 719 36.87 -5.16 21.32
C PHE A 719 37.56 -6.04 22.37
N LEU A 720 38.89 -6.21 22.28
CA LEU A 720 39.72 -6.66 23.40
C LEU A 720 40.86 -5.69 23.67
#